data_AF-A0A8K0AF89-F1
#
_entry.id   AF-A0A8K0AF89-F1
#
_cell.length_a   1.000
_cell.length_b   1.000
_cell.length_c   1.000
_cell.angle_alpha   90.00
_cell.angle_beta   90.00
_cell.angle_gamma   90.00
#
_symmetry.space_group_name_H-M   'P 1'
#
loop_
_entity.id
_entity.type
_entity.pdbx_description
1 polymer ?
#
loop_
_entity_poly.entity_id
_entity_poly.type
_entity_poly.pdbx_seq_one_letter_code
_entity_poly.pdbx_strand_id
1 'polypeptide(L)'
;MGSILSYIWRTDEEEQDVEEEDGPWSLQELREKCRQTSDGLIELDLQNCGLTSLPSAVFRLKEVQILNISWNKLTHLGAGISALRQLQVLRVEHNQLISLPAELADCPDLAELHAGWNSLSCLPARFRRMANLKTLSLYSNDFKSLPDSLPLMTSLEYADFEHNGLKGLPTSMSRSKVKVLQLGMNQFQHVPLVLVSMPSLEKLDMSSNQVSSLPDIIGSMPRVRSLNFARNRIQDLPQTICELSFVEELNFFQNRIAKLPPGLSHLTRLRSVNFEGNDLSTFPSEVCAIFSLEEVNFNNNHIEFLPVHISNLKRLKALRLSNNKISTLPNSICELVELVTLTLMGNKLTELPLMFDSLSNLQHRSIDGGLDLFNNEMQMPPRHVCDSGVESVFQYLREIRRTKPIEVSRRKILVFGESGAGKTSMIHAMLHGRSRLALPDEQTHVLEQHTWTVEGERFQVNDFGGQQMYHVTNQLFFTKSAVNVLAVDIKRYSASRYNRDIGDWLQAVTAQVPDAVLLIVGTHSDLCSAEEIQQKREEILATMRQRETAIIEDIKEELFKLKEALDGERHGLFAGHNRYSGMSAEELTECHTLLQHRLTSRPVLPQEMVVVSSADSLDGIPLLVHTVLQLTQNRQLFPNTVVPESWADLERQLTDARNSPDHFLTYEQVARMAEDIGLTEERLVPALRYLHLVGEILWYEDNAMLKDYIFHKPSDLIDIFKAIFRHDIEQFLTYGNEVFKRVGHMTKQQFRLVKSRFLKGGQMSVGLLRCFLSGVCEDHRNLSVVDHRSLSVVVSLLKKFELCYQLPDSEATPGLTGPSALLFLPWYLSYREPSNLHRMWPSTVPENYSQLQVVYQFPSVSPCGLFERMLVRLQRHVTRREDWRDGVVASIRGQTVLLRRTAGSEGCELNLYVRGEEVRETFLLLQLTAVWTVLLLLHAEMKSLLSQWPGVRHQVFLVCSHCARLDRPEPHVFFGEVLDRPRPPAVSRLPCPNADDEEVVDVAEVYPPPEALEGVLLEGDLRTALMEVAQQLGREDWRRMGRVLQLTEPDLEEIQHDFQTLREMKFQMLLSWKRKAGEDATLHALKEALEDDEVGRKDIADFLADKYCYKYGKQG
;
A
#
# COMPACT_ATOMS: atom_id res chain seq x y z
N MET A 1 43.39 -6.77 -1.50
CA MET A 1 43.73 -5.42 -1.01
C MET A 1 44.61 -5.38 0.25
N GLY A 2 44.98 -6.50 0.90
CA GLY A 2 45.82 -6.48 2.11
C GLY A 2 47.34 -6.31 1.94
N SER A 3 47.88 -6.28 0.71
CA SER A 3 49.35 -6.30 0.50
C SER A 3 50.03 -4.93 0.42
N ILE A 4 49.28 -3.83 0.28
CA ILE A 4 49.84 -2.47 0.13
C ILE A 4 49.98 -1.79 1.51
N LEU A 5 48.98 -1.92 2.40
CA LEU A 5 49.02 -1.39 3.77
C LEU A 5 50.12 -2.05 4.61
N SER A 6 50.35 -3.36 4.43
CA SER A 6 51.44 -4.09 5.10
C SER A 6 52.84 -3.67 4.64
N TYR A 7 52.97 -2.99 3.49
CA TYR A 7 54.25 -2.47 2.98
C TYR A 7 54.53 -1.05 3.51
N ILE A 8 53.49 -0.23 3.74
CA ILE A 8 53.62 1.13 4.32
C ILE A 8 54.03 1.05 5.79
N TRP A 9 53.56 0.06 6.54
CA TRP A 9 53.81 -0.06 7.98
C TRP A 9 55.01 -0.94 8.36
N ARG A 10 55.76 -1.43 7.37
CA ARG A 10 56.94 -2.30 7.59
C ARG A 10 58.27 -1.54 7.69
N THR A 11 58.28 -0.21 7.58
CA THR A 11 59.53 0.56 7.44
C THR A 11 59.93 1.45 8.63
N ASP A 12 59.15 1.53 9.71
CA ASP A 12 59.56 2.29 10.91
C ASP A 12 59.80 1.33 12.10
N GLU A 13 61.09 1.09 12.30
CA GLU A 13 61.89 0.64 13.45
C GLU A 13 61.27 -0.18 14.60
N GLU A 14 61.94 -1.31 14.84
CA GLU A 14 62.02 -2.04 16.10
C GLU A 14 62.53 -1.13 17.23
N GLU A 15 61.63 -0.49 17.98
CA GLU A 15 61.95 -0.05 19.34
C GLU A 15 61.08 -0.80 20.35
N GLN A 16 61.77 -1.61 21.15
CA GLN A 16 61.27 -2.22 22.38
C GLN A 16 60.92 -1.11 23.37
N ASP A 17 59.64 -0.85 23.59
CA ASP A 17 59.17 -0.23 24.83
C ASP A 17 58.00 -1.06 25.37
N VAL A 18 58.35 -1.90 26.33
CA VAL A 18 57.46 -2.47 27.33
C VAL A 18 57.10 -1.32 28.26
N GLU A 19 55.83 -0.87 28.28
CA GLU A 19 55.10 -0.46 29.49
C GLU A 19 53.68 0.10 29.16
N GLU A 20 52.71 -0.43 29.90
CA GLU A 20 51.33 0.03 30.16
C GLU A 20 50.37 0.16 28.96
N GLU A 21 49.80 -0.98 28.54
CA GLU A 21 48.56 -1.05 27.74
C GLU A 21 47.34 -0.67 28.59
N ASP A 22 47.18 0.60 28.91
CA ASP A 22 45.90 1.11 29.43
C ASP A 22 44.93 1.34 28.27
N GLY A 23 44.31 0.27 27.78
CA GLY A 23 43.24 0.32 26.80
C GLY A 23 42.88 -1.06 26.20
N PRO A 24 41.67 -1.22 25.65
CA PRO A 24 41.17 -2.51 25.16
C PRO A 24 41.79 -3.01 23.84
N TRP A 25 42.66 -2.22 23.18
CA TRP A 25 43.26 -2.58 21.89
C TRP A 25 44.75 -2.26 21.81
N SER A 26 45.50 -3.18 21.23
CA SER A 26 46.91 -3.03 20.89
C SER A 26 47.11 -2.15 19.64
N LEU A 27 48.32 -1.60 19.46
CA LEU A 27 48.66 -0.79 18.27
C LEU A 27 48.49 -1.58 16.96
N GLN A 28 48.73 -2.89 17.00
CA GLN A 28 48.62 -3.76 15.82
C GLN A 28 47.17 -3.97 15.40
N GLU A 29 46.25 -4.16 16.35
CA GLU A 29 44.81 -4.27 16.08
C GLU A 29 44.22 -2.97 15.51
N LEU A 30 44.71 -1.81 15.99
CA LEU A 30 44.31 -0.52 15.44
C LEU A 30 44.79 -0.34 13.99
N ARG A 31 46.00 -0.80 13.66
CA ARG A 31 46.50 -0.80 12.28
C ARG A 31 45.65 -1.70 11.38
N GLU A 32 45.20 -2.85 11.84
CA GLU A 32 44.32 -3.73 11.05
C GLU A 32 42.95 -3.09 10.76
N LYS A 33 42.50 -2.16 11.62
CA LYS A 33 41.28 -1.37 11.42
C LYS A 33 41.49 -0.12 10.54
N CYS A 34 42.72 0.19 10.15
CA CYS A 34 42.99 1.25 9.18
C CYS A 34 42.67 0.75 7.76
N ARG A 35 41.91 1.55 7.02
CA ARG A 35 41.57 1.31 5.61
C ARG A 35 41.97 2.50 4.75
N GLN A 36 42.16 2.25 3.47
CA GLN A 36 42.35 3.32 2.49
C GLN A 36 41.01 3.62 1.82
N THR A 37 40.61 4.88 1.85
CA THR A 37 39.39 5.36 1.17
C THR A 37 39.58 5.39 -0.35
N SER A 38 38.48 5.54 -1.10
CA SER A 38 38.49 5.70 -2.57
C SER A 38 39.40 6.83 -3.04
N ASP A 39 39.58 7.84 -2.20
CA ASP A 39 40.37 9.04 -2.49
C ASP A 39 41.84 8.90 -2.04
N GLY A 40 42.23 7.69 -1.60
CA GLY A 40 43.59 7.36 -1.19
C GLY A 40 43.95 7.75 0.24
N LEU A 41 43.02 8.32 1.02
CA LEU A 41 43.25 8.75 2.41
C LEU A 41 43.23 7.57 3.37
N ILE A 42 44.07 7.63 4.41
CA ILE A 42 44.13 6.61 5.46
C ILE A 42 43.08 6.93 6.54
N GLU A 43 42.09 6.05 6.65
CA GLU A 43 41.01 6.13 7.64
C GLU A 43 41.20 5.09 8.73
N LEU A 44 41.17 5.54 9.99
CA LEU A 44 40.97 4.67 11.14
C LEU A 44 39.49 4.70 11.53
N ASP A 45 38.81 3.58 11.31
CA ASP A 45 37.38 3.43 11.61
C ASP A 45 37.16 2.60 12.89
N LEU A 46 36.77 3.29 13.97
CA LEU A 46 36.37 2.71 15.26
C LEU A 46 34.90 3.03 15.57
N GLN A 47 34.07 3.18 14.55
CA GLN A 47 32.64 3.40 14.73
C GLN A 47 31.96 2.22 15.46
N ASN A 48 30.98 2.52 16.32
CA ASN A 48 30.14 1.53 16.99
C ASN A 48 30.91 0.42 17.74
N CYS A 49 32.03 0.78 18.38
CA CYS A 49 32.85 -0.16 19.13
C CYS A 49 32.55 -0.13 20.65
N GLY A 50 31.56 0.65 21.09
CA GLY A 50 31.17 0.76 22.50
C GLY A 50 32.19 1.49 23.39
N LEU A 51 33.06 2.31 22.82
CA LEU A 51 34.16 2.98 23.53
C LEU A 51 33.66 4.02 24.54
N THR A 52 34.17 3.98 25.76
CA THR A 52 33.90 5.00 26.79
C THR A 52 35.01 6.07 26.88
N SER A 53 36.22 5.74 26.41
CA SER A 53 37.36 6.65 26.29
C SER A 53 38.22 6.26 25.08
N LEU A 54 39.03 7.21 24.58
CA LEU A 54 39.95 6.94 23.47
C LEU A 54 41.26 6.33 24.00
N PRO A 55 41.69 5.15 23.51
CA PRO A 55 42.97 4.56 23.90
C PRO A 55 44.14 5.44 23.47
N SER A 56 45.16 5.57 24.32
CA SER A 56 46.35 6.39 24.05
C SER A 56 47.13 5.90 22.81
N ALA A 57 47.04 4.60 22.49
CA ALA A 57 47.64 3.99 21.32
C ALA A 57 47.14 4.60 19.98
N VAL A 58 45.91 5.11 19.93
CA VAL A 58 45.37 5.79 18.73
C VAL A 58 46.23 6.99 18.34
N PHE A 59 46.75 7.73 19.32
CA PHE A 59 47.57 8.93 19.08
C PHE A 59 48.99 8.62 18.55
N ARG A 60 49.40 7.34 18.52
CA ARG A 60 50.68 6.92 17.95
C ARG A 60 50.63 6.71 16.43
N LEU A 61 49.43 6.62 15.84
CA LEU A 61 49.20 6.41 14.40
C LEU A 61 49.22 7.75 13.62
N LYS A 62 50.41 8.29 13.39
CA LYS A 62 50.62 9.64 12.82
C LYS A 62 50.20 9.77 11.34
N GLU A 63 50.03 8.64 10.67
CA GLU A 63 49.61 8.51 9.27
C GLU A 63 48.09 8.66 9.07
N VAL A 64 47.29 8.64 10.15
CA VAL A 64 45.83 8.72 10.07
C VAL A 64 45.39 10.11 9.59
N GLN A 65 44.60 10.12 8.52
CA GLN A 65 44.04 11.32 7.89
C GLN A 65 42.54 11.46 8.16
N ILE A 66 41.83 10.35 8.32
CA ILE A 66 40.42 10.33 8.72
C ILE A 66 40.31 9.52 10.01
N LEU A 67 39.76 10.11 11.06
CA LEU A 67 39.44 9.40 12.29
C LEU A 67 37.94 9.36 12.46
N ASN A 68 37.35 8.16 12.33
CA ASN A 68 35.94 7.92 12.59
C ASN A 68 35.78 7.17 13.91
N ILE A 69 35.23 7.87 14.91
CA ILE A 69 34.97 7.35 16.26
C ILE A 69 33.52 7.62 16.67
N SER A 70 32.63 7.74 15.67
CA SER A 70 31.20 7.98 15.87
C SER A 70 30.49 6.76 16.49
N TRP A 71 29.28 6.97 17.03
CA TRP A 71 28.44 5.91 17.62
C TRP A 71 29.12 5.17 18.78
N ASN A 72 29.81 5.91 19.65
CA ASN A 72 30.45 5.38 20.84
C ASN A 72 29.84 6.02 22.10
N LYS A 73 30.46 5.81 23.26
CA LYS A 73 30.04 6.36 24.57
C LYS A 73 31.12 7.29 25.13
N LEU A 74 31.86 7.98 24.25
CA LEU A 74 32.97 8.84 24.65
C LEU A 74 32.45 10.07 25.39
N THR A 75 33.02 10.35 26.56
CA THR A 75 32.73 11.58 27.33
C THR A 75 33.74 12.69 27.05
N HIS A 76 34.97 12.33 26.67
CA HIS A 76 36.06 13.23 26.31
C HIS A 76 36.99 12.61 25.24
N LEU A 77 37.65 13.44 24.43
CA LEU A 77 38.64 13.01 23.41
C LEU A 77 40.10 13.00 23.91
N GLY A 78 40.41 13.82 24.91
CA GLY A 78 41.79 14.01 25.42
C GLY A 78 42.67 14.92 24.55
N ALA A 79 43.71 15.50 25.15
CA ALA A 79 44.62 16.45 24.48
C ALA A 79 45.56 15.78 23.44
N GLY A 80 45.74 14.46 23.52
CA GLY A 80 46.61 13.67 22.65
C GLY A 80 46.21 13.68 21.17
N ILE A 81 44.99 14.11 20.84
CA ILE A 81 44.49 14.21 19.46
C ILE A 81 45.36 15.13 18.59
N SER A 82 46.04 16.11 19.18
CA SER A 82 46.99 17.00 18.49
C SER A 82 48.25 16.32 17.97
N ALA A 83 48.53 15.07 18.39
CA ALA A 83 49.62 14.26 17.85
C ALA A 83 49.36 13.80 16.41
N LEU A 84 48.08 13.72 16.00
CA LEU A 84 47.66 13.32 14.65
C LEU A 84 47.80 14.48 13.66
N ARG A 85 49.04 14.80 13.28
CA ARG A 85 49.35 16.00 12.48
C ARG A 85 48.80 15.96 11.06
N GLN A 86 48.53 14.77 10.51
CA GLN A 86 47.97 14.60 9.16
C GLN A 86 46.44 14.50 9.16
N LEU A 87 45.79 14.65 10.33
CA LEU A 87 44.34 14.50 10.45
C LEU A 87 43.63 15.61 9.66
N GLN A 88 42.85 15.20 8.66
CA GLN A 88 42.04 16.05 7.78
C GLN A 88 40.56 16.02 8.14
N VAL A 89 40.05 14.86 8.57
CA VAL A 89 38.63 14.66 8.90
C VAL A 89 38.51 13.99 10.27
N LEU A 90 37.72 14.59 11.17
CA LEU A 90 37.38 14.01 12.46
C LEU A 90 35.86 13.82 12.57
N ARG A 91 35.41 12.57 12.74
CA ARG A 91 34.01 12.21 12.98
C ARG A 91 33.87 11.64 14.39
N VAL A 92 33.13 12.36 15.23
CA VAL A 92 32.89 12.04 16.66
C VAL A 92 31.39 12.07 17.00
N GLU A 93 30.55 11.83 16.00
CA GLU A 93 29.09 11.94 16.12
C GLU A 93 28.51 10.85 17.03
N HIS A 94 27.33 11.08 17.62
CA HIS A 94 26.65 10.09 18.46
C HIS A 94 27.54 9.58 19.60
N ASN A 95 28.01 10.52 20.43
CA ASN A 95 28.80 10.26 21.63
C ASN A 95 28.20 11.04 22.82
N GLN A 96 28.92 11.11 23.94
CA GLN A 96 28.50 11.82 25.16
C GLN A 96 29.46 12.97 25.49
N LEU A 97 30.07 13.60 24.45
CA LEU A 97 31.08 14.64 24.63
C LEU A 97 30.46 15.90 25.21
N ILE A 98 31.01 16.39 26.32
CA ILE A 98 30.59 17.64 26.96
C ILE A 98 31.41 18.84 26.43
N SER A 99 32.64 18.58 25.98
CA SER A 99 33.54 19.59 25.42
C SER A 99 34.51 19.00 24.41
N LEU A 100 35.02 19.85 23.51
CA LEU A 100 36.12 19.54 22.61
C LEU A 100 37.45 20.04 23.18
N PRO A 101 38.56 19.29 23.06
CA PRO A 101 39.86 19.72 23.54
C PRO A 101 40.38 20.92 22.72
N ALA A 102 41.02 21.87 23.40
CA ALA A 102 41.51 23.10 22.76
C ALA A 102 42.68 22.84 21.80
N GLU A 103 43.37 21.71 21.98
CA GLU A 103 44.49 21.19 21.22
C GLU A 103 44.10 20.74 19.80
N LEU A 104 42.81 20.50 19.52
CA LEU A 104 42.32 20.28 18.14
C LEU A 104 42.66 21.46 17.21
N ALA A 105 42.78 22.66 17.76
CA ALA A 105 43.18 23.84 17.00
C ALA A 105 44.64 23.79 16.51
N ASP A 106 45.45 22.86 17.04
CA ASP A 106 46.85 22.67 16.66
C ASP A 106 47.05 21.58 15.59
N CYS A 107 45.97 20.93 15.12
CA CYS A 107 45.99 20.05 13.95
C CYS A 107 46.02 20.90 12.67
N PRO A 108 47.15 20.95 11.92
CA PRO A 108 47.32 21.90 10.83
C PRO A 108 46.43 21.60 9.62
N ASP A 109 46.16 20.33 9.36
CA ASP A 109 45.48 19.87 8.13
C ASP A 109 43.98 19.61 8.32
N LEU A 110 43.45 19.82 9.53
CA LEU A 110 42.06 19.53 9.85
C LEU A 110 41.11 20.43 9.06
N ALA A 111 40.41 19.82 8.10
CA ALA A 111 39.52 20.47 7.16
C ALA A 111 38.04 20.23 7.53
N GLU A 112 37.73 19.10 8.15
CA GLU A 112 36.35 18.74 8.51
C GLU A 112 36.26 18.24 9.95
N LEU A 113 35.27 18.77 10.69
CA LEU A 113 34.94 18.35 12.04
C LEU A 113 33.44 18.09 12.15
N HIS A 114 33.09 16.84 12.39
CA HIS A 114 31.72 16.37 12.56
C HIS A 114 31.52 15.88 13.99
N ALA A 115 30.79 16.65 14.80
CA ALA A 115 30.59 16.38 16.23
C ALA A 115 29.12 16.53 16.65
N GLY A 116 28.20 16.11 15.77
CA GLY A 116 26.77 16.09 16.06
C GLY A 116 26.36 15.03 17.08
N TRP A 117 25.15 15.15 17.63
CA TRP A 117 24.61 14.22 18.65
C TRP A 117 25.58 14.01 19.82
N ASN A 118 25.93 15.11 20.49
CA ASN A 118 26.74 15.16 21.70
C ASN A 118 26.10 16.12 22.72
N SER A 119 26.79 16.46 23.81
CA SER A 119 26.35 17.41 24.83
C SER A 119 27.24 18.66 24.87
N LEU A 120 27.71 19.11 23.70
CA LEU A 120 28.59 20.27 23.59
C LEU A 120 27.80 21.56 23.83
N SER A 121 28.31 22.45 24.68
CA SER A 121 27.68 23.74 24.98
C SER A 121 28.50 24.97 24.53
N CYS A 122 29.78 24.78 24.20
CA CYS A 122 30.67 25.85 23.73
C CYS A 122 31.84 25.29 22.88
N LEU A 123 32.48 26.16 22.09
CA LEU A 123 33.73 25.84 21.41
C LEU A 123 34.94 26.48 22.13
N PRO A 124 36.10 25.82 22.15
CA PRO A 124 37.32 26.39 22.72
C PRO A 124 37.74 27.68 22.02
N ALA A 125 38.19 28.69 22.79
CA ALA A 125 38.62 29.98 22.25
C ALA A 125 39.77 29.87 21.23
N ARG A 126 40.59 28.81 21.30
CA ARG A 126 41.69 28.55 20.36
C ARG A 126 41.21 28.20 18.94
N PHE A 127 39.96 27.77 18.75
CA PHE A 127 39.41 27.40 17.44
C PHE A 127 39.41 28.58 16.46
N ARG A 128 39.51 29.83 16.95
CA ARG A 128 39.76 31.02 16.13
C ARG A 128 41.01 30.93 15.24
N ARG A 129 41.94 30.02 15.54
CA ARG A 129 43.21 29.82 14.80
C ARG A 129 43.12 28.73 13.71
N MET A 130 42.00 28.01 13.62
CA MET A 130 41.83 26.92 12.66
C MET A 130 41.65 27.49 11.25
N ALA A 131 42.77 27.68 10.55
CA ALA A 131 42.81 28.33 9.26
C ALA A 131 42.40 27.43 8.10
N ASN A 132 42.37 26.11 8.28
CA ASN A 132 42.07 25.14 7.21
C ASN A 132 40.69 24.47 7.34
N LEU A 133 39.98 24.70 8.46
CA LEU A 133 38.66 24.10 8.67
C LEU A 133 37.63 24.69 7.71
N LYS A 134 37.08 23.84 6.84
CA LYS A 134 36.06 24.16 5.84
C LYS A 134 34.66 23.75 6.28
N THR A 135 34.55 22.64 7.01
CA THR A 135 33.28 22.06 7.44
C THR A 135 33.27 21.90 8.96
N LEU A 136 32.27 22.49 9.59
CA LEU A 136 32.00 22.34 11.02
C LEU A 136 30.55 21.93 11.23
N SER A 137 30.35 20.70 11.69
CA SER A 137 29.02 20.15 11.98
C SER A 137 28.86 19.89 13.47
N LEU A 138 27.89 20.57 14.10
CA LEU A 138 27.61 20.59 15.54
C LEU A 138 26.11 20.43 15.82
N TYR A 139 25.36 19.84 14.89
CA TYR A 139 23.93 19.60 15.06
C TYR A 139 23.61 18.71 16.27
N SER A 140 22.42 18.82 16.85
CA SER A 140 22.01 18.03 18.02
C SER A 140 23.00 18.12 19.20
N ASN A 141 23.16 19.33 19.73
CA ASN A 141 24.00 19.65 20.89
C ASN A 141 23.29 20.67 21.81
N ASP A 142 23.97 21.17 22.85
CA ASP A 142 23.42 22.07 23.88
C ASP A 142 23.82 23.55 23.69
N PHE A 143 24.10 23.99 22.46
CA PHE A 143 24.50 25.38 22.21
C PHE A 143 23.34 26.35 22.43
N LYS A 144 23.51 27.30 23.37
CA LYS A 144 22.57 28.40 23.61
C LYS A 144 22.94 29.68 22.84
N SER A 145 24.20 29.81 22.46
CA SER A 145 24.75 30.90 21.67
C SER A 145 25.97 30.44 20.89
N LEU A 146 26.17 30.99 19.69
CA LEU A 146 27.38 30.75 18.92
C LEU A 146 28.58 31.55 19.47
N PRO A 147 29.80 30.99 19.45
CA PRO A 147 30.99 31.67 19.95
C PRO A 147 31.51 32.76 19.00
N ASP A 148 32.07 33.83 19.56
CA ASP A 148 32.70 34.94 18.81
C ASP A 148 33.95 34.54 18.00
N SER A 149 34.43 33.31 18.15
CA SER A 149 35.55 32.77 17.36
C SER A 149 35.15 32.35 15.94
N LEU A 150 33.87 32.01 15.70
CA LEU A 150 33.39 31.55 14.39
C LEU A 150 33.67 32.53 13.23
N PRO A 151 33.42 33.84 13.37
CA PRO A 151 33.69 34.79 12.28
C PRO A 151 35.18 34.94 11.94
N LEU A 152 36.08 34.48 12.81
CA LEU A 152 37.53 34.52 12.62
C LEU A 152 38.05 33.28 11.86
N MET A 153 37.23 32.24 11.70
CA MET A 153 37.58 31.03 10.96
C MET A 153 37.43 31.29 9.46
N THR A 154 38.47 31.87 8.85
CA THR A 154 38.38 32.48 7.50
C THR A 154 38.13 31.51 6.35
N SER A 155 38.34 30.21 6.57
CA SER A 155 38.19 29.17 5.55
C SER A 155 36.90 28.35 5.72
N LEU A 156 36.09 28.66 6.74
CA LEU A 156 34.87 27.92 7.01
C LEU A 156 33.82 28.23 5.93
N GLU A 157 33.37 27.19 5.24
CA GLU A 157 32.39 27.27 4.15
C GLU A 157 31.04 26.66 4.53
N TYR A 158 31.03 25.59 5.33
CA TYR A 158 29.84 24.90 5.83
C TYR A 158 29.83 24.93 7.35
N ALA A 159 28.73 25.41 7.92
CA ALA A 159 28.53 25.44 9.36
C ALA A 159 27.12 24.96 9.71
N ASP A 160 27.05 23.93 10.54
CA ASP A 160 25.79 23.31 10.94
C ASP A 160 25.61 23.32 12.45
N PHE A 161 24.51 23.97 12.86
CA PHE A 161 24.07 24.14 14.24
C PHE A 161 22.59 23.79 14.38
N GLU A 162 22.06 22.89 13.54
CA GLU A 162 20.69 22.41 13.64
C GLU A 162 20.42 21.73 14.99
N HIS A 163 19.18 21.73 15.45
CA HIS A 163 18.74 21.03 16.66
C HIS A 163 19.58 21.42 17.90
N ASN A 164 19.58 22.73 18.20
CA ASN A 164 20.27 23.34 19.34
C ASN A 164 19.31 24.32 20.06
N GLY A 165 19.80 25.00 21.09
CA GLY A 165 19.04 25.98 21.88
C GLY A 165 19.23 27.44 21.46
N LEU A 166 19.60 27.72 20.20
CA LEU A 166 19.97 29.07 19.77
C LEU A 166 18.76 30.00 19.69
N LYS A 167 18.91 31.21 20.24
CA LYS A 167 17.89 32.28 20.19
C LYS A 167 18.31 33.48 19.33
N GLY A 168 19.60 33.58 19.02
CA GLY A 168 20.20 34.73 18.36
C GLY A 168 21.60 34.41 17.86
N LEU A 169 22.12 35.28 16.99
CA LEU A 169 23.48 35.19 16.45
C LEU A 169 24.30 36.42 16.88
N PRO A 170 25.60 36.25 17.18
CA PRO A 170 26.45 37.37 17.56
C PRO A 170 26.68 38.32 16.37
N THR A 171 26.78 39.63 16.65
CA THR A 171 26.92 40.68 15.62
C THR A 171 28.19 40.54 14.78
N SER A 172 29.22 39.91 15.35
CA SER A 172 30.49 39.57 14.72
C SER A 172 30.32 38.63 13.51
N MET A 173 29.22 37.87 13.40
CA MET A 173 28.92 36.95 12.29
C MET A 173 28.81 37.61 10.92
N SER A 174 28.57 38.92 10.86
CA SER A 174 28.54 39.69 9.60
C SER A 174 29.83 39.58 8.78
N ARG A 175 30.96 39.27 9.43
CA ARG A 175 32.27 39.12 8.80
C ARG A 175 32.59 37.68 8.35
N SER A 176 31.73 36.73 8.68
CA SER A 176 31.93 35.33 8.36
C SER A 176 31.87 35.08 6.85
N LYS A 177 32.68 34.12 6.37
CA LYS A 177 32.73 33.71 4.95
C LYS A 177 31.97 32.42 4.66
N VAL A 178 31.19 31.93 5.64
CA VAL A 178 30.35 30.73 5.50
C VAL A 178 29.39 30.89 4.32
N LYS A 179 29.32 29.84 3.49
CA LYS A 179 28.45 29.73 2.33
C LYS A 179 27.16 28.99 2.65
N VAL A 180 27.22 27.97 3.51
CA VAL A 180 26.07 27.16 3.93
C VAL A 180 25.95 27.22 5.44
N LEU A 181 24.81 27.73 5.93
CA LEU A 181 24.53 27.87 7.35
C LEU A 181 23.22 27.15 7.70
N GLN A 182 23.33 26.07 8.47
CA GLN A 182 22.18 25.31 8.98
C GLN A 182 21.84 25.77 10.41
N LEU A 183 20.62 26.29 10.60
CA LEU A 183 20.08 26.75 11.89
C LEU A 183 18.68 26.15 12.14
N GLY A 184 18.36 25.03 11.49
CA GLY A 184 17.11 24.30 11.66
C GLY A 184 16.86 23.91 13.12
N MET A 185 15.61 23.64 13.50
CA MET A 185 15.23 23.10 14.82
C MET A 185 15.85 23.85 16.02
N ASN A 186 15.79 25.18 16.01
CA ASN A 186 16.30 26.05 17.09
C ASN A 186 15.16 26.87 17.73
N GLN A 187 15.50 27.91 18.50
CA GLN A 187 14.53 28.76 19.24
C GLN A 187 14.47 30.20 18.70
N PHE A 188 14.75 30.42 17.42
CA PHE A 188 14.69 31.76 16.82
C PHE A 188 13.24 32.24 16.70
N GLN A 189 12.94 33.40 17.28
CA GLN A 189 11.63 34.08 17.13
C GLN A 189 11.62 35.11 15.99
N HIS A 190 12.80 35.59 15.60
CA HIS A 190 13.01 36.57 14.54
C HIS A 190 14.25 36.19 13.75
N VAL A 191 14.30 36.58 12.47
CA VAL A 191 15.51 36.43 11.65
C VAL A 191 16.57 37.43 12.12
N PRO A 192 17.77 36.97 12.53
CA PRO A 192 18.84 37.88 12.94
C PRO A 192 19.32 38.75 11.76
N LEU A 193 19.29 40.07 11.92
CA LEU A 193 19.68 41.03 10.85
C LEU A 193 21.13 40.85 10.38
N VAL A 194 21.99 40.23 11.20
CA VAL A 194 23.37 39.90 10.85
C VAL A 194 23.46 38.98 9.63
N LEU A 195 22.48 38.10 9.41
CA LEU A 195 22.42 37.19 8.26
C LEU A 195 22.32 37.96 6.93
N VAL A 196 21.61 39.09 6.94
CA VAL A 196 21.41 39.94 5.75
C VAL A 196 22.73 40.53 5.24
N SER A 197 23.69 40.73 6.15
CA SER A 197 24.99 41.36 5.85
C SER A 197 26.12 40.37 5.54
N MET A 198 25.86 39.06 5.55
CA MET A 198 26.90 38.06 5.31
C MET A 198 27.30 38.03 3.81
N PRO A 199 28.58 38.25 3.48
CA PRO A 199 29.01 38.49 2.09
C PRO A 199 29.02 37.23 1.21
N SER A 200 29.16 36.05 1.82
CA SER A 200 29.37 34.78 1.11
C SER A 200 28.21 33.79 1.25
N LEU A 201 27.15 34.12 1.99
CA LEU A 201 26.08 33.18 2.30
C LEU A 201 25.27 32.85 1.04
N GLU A 202 25.24 31.57 0.68
CA GLU A 202 24.56 31.03 -0.50
C GLU A 202 23.36 30.17 -0.11
N LYS A 203 23.43 29.41 0.99
CA LYS A 203 22.34 28.59 1.50
C LYS A 203 22.10 28.86 2.98
N LEU A 204 20.85 29.12 3.33
CA LEU A 204 20.43 29.36 4.71
C LEU A 204 19.24 28.47 5.03
N ASP A 205 19.38 27.67 6.09
CA ASP A 205 18.29 26.93 6.68
C ASP A 205 17.96 27.50 8.07
N MET A 206 16.71 27.92 8.25
CA MET A 206 16.11 28.34 9.51
C MET A 206 14.79 27.61 9.75
N SER A 207 14.64 26.40 9.23
CA SER A 207 13.44 25.59 9.35
C SER A 207 13.16 25.18 10.80
N SER A 208 11.91 24.81 11.10
CA SER A 208 11.49 24.31 12.43
C SER A 208 11.89 25.26 13.58
N ASN A 209 11.63 26.55 13.41
CA ASN A 209 11.88 27.60 14.40
C ASN A 209 10.54 28.28 14.80
N GLN A 210 10.61 29.44 15.45
CA GLN A 210 9.44 30.21 15.90
C GLN A 210 9.32 31.55 15.17
N VAL A 211 9.90 31.68 13.98
CA VAL A 211 9.95 32.93 13.22
C VAL A 211 8.54 33.33 12.77
N SER A 212 8.10 34.53 13.14
CA SER A 212 6.76 35.05 12.78
C SER A 212 6.76 35.99 11.58
N SER A 213 7.91 36.60 11.24
CA SER A 213 8.07 37.49 10.10
C SER A 213 9.51 37.54 9.60
N LEU A 214 9.67 37.88 8.32
CA LEU A 214 10.97 38.20 7.71
C LEU A 214 11.23 39.71 7.80
N PRO A 215 12.50 40.15 7.88
CA PRO A 215 12.85 41.56 7.95
C PRO A 215 12.67 42.25 6.59
N ASP A 216 12.28 43.52 6.60
CA ASP A 216 12.11 44.33 5.38
C ASP A 216 13.38 44.48 4.56
N ILE A 217 14.56 44.16 5.10
CA ILE A 217 15.84 44.23 4.38
C ILE A 217 16.33 42.87 3.84
N ILE A 218 15.51 41.80 3.93
CA ILE A 218 15.90 40.45 3.48
C ILE A 218 16.39 40.43 2.02
N GLY A 219 15.85 41.29 1.16
CA GLY A 219 16.25 41.44 -0.25
C GLY A 219 17.70 41.86 -0.49
N SER A 220 18.38 42.41 0.54
CA SER A 220 19.76 42.89 0.44
C SER A 220 20.82 41.78 0.55
N MET A 221 20.42 40.52 0.70
CA MET A 221 21.35 39.39 0.77
C MET A 221 22.10 39.19 -0.56
N PRO A 222 23.44 39.29 -0.58
CA PRO A 222 24.17 39.52 -1.83
C PRO A 222 24.34 38.27 -2.72
N ARG A 223 24.27 37.05 -2.15
CA ARG A 223 24.63 35.80 -2.86
C ARG A 223 23.71 34.61 -2.60
N VAL A 224 22.62 34.81 -1.86
CA VAL A 224 21.73 33.71 -1.46
C VAL A 224 21.06 33.08 -2.67
N ARG A 225 21.17 31.75 -2.73
CA ARG A 225 20.55 30.87 -3.74
C ARG A 225 19.45 30.00 -3.15
N SER A 226 19.56 29.58 -1.90
CA SER A 226 18.56 28.74 -1.25
C SER A 226 18.17 29.30 0.12
N LEU A 227 16.87 29.50 0.34
CA LEU A 227 16.29 29.91 1.62
C LEU A 227 15.29 28.85 2.09
N ASN A 228 15.55 28.26 3.25
CA ASN A 228 14.62 27.37 3.92
C ASN A 228 14.11 27.98 5.23
N PHE A 229 12.82 28.28 5.28
CA PHE A 229 12.06 28.76 6.43
C PHE A 229 10.86 27.84 6.73
N ALA A 230 10.95 26.57 6.33
CA ALA A 230 9.90 25.59 6.58
C ALA A 230 9.55 25.47 8.08
N ARG A 231 8.32 25.07 8.42
CA ARG A 231 7.86 24.83 9.80
C ARG A 231 8.11 26.02 10.74
N ASN A 232 7.67 27.21 10.33
CA ASN A 232 7.73 28.43 11.14
C ASN A 232 6.31 29.00 11.33
N ARG A 233 6.19 30.28 11.73
CA ARG A 233 4.91 30.96 11.97
C ARG A 233 4.74 32.20 11.08
N ILE A 234 5.37 32.20 9.91
CA ILE A 234 5.38 33.33 8.98
C ILE A 234 3.99 33.49 8.36
N GLN A 235 3.42 34.70 8.46
CA GLN A 235 2.11 35.04 7.91
C GLN A 235 2.20 35.81 6.59
N ASP A 236 3.18 36.70 6.47
CA ASP A 236 3.37 37.56 5.31
C ASP A 236 4.83 37.55 4.88
N LEU A 237 5.05 37.64 3.56
CA LEU A 237 6.37 37.85 2.97
C LEU A 237 6.56 39.33 2.61
N PRO A 238 7.68 39.97 3.03
CA PRO A 238 7.95 41.37 2.70
C PRO A 238 8.20 41.53 1.21
N GLN A 239 7.84 42.69 0.65
CA GLN A 239 8.02 42.98 -0.78
C GLN A 239 9.49 42.84 -1.21
N THR A 240 10.43 43.13 -0.32
CA THR A 240 11.88 43.03 -0.57
C THR A 240 12.39 41.62 -0.79
N ILE A 241 11.64 40.57 -0.44
CA ILE A 241 12.02 39.19 -0.81
C ILE A 241 12.15 39.03 -2.34
N CYS A 242 11.43 39.86 -3.09
CA CYS A 242 11.46 39.90 -4.56
C CYS A 242 12.75 40.49 -5.13
N GLU A 243 13.64 41.04 -4.30
CA GLU A 243 14.91 41.65 -4.70
C GLU A 243 16.09 40.65 -4.66
N LEU A 244 15.86 39.45 -4.15
CA LEU A 244 16.85 38.36 -4.05
C LEU A 244 17.26 37.81 -5.43
N SER A 245 18.13 38.54 -6.12
CA SER A 245 18.44 38.33 -7.54
C SER A 245 19.13 36.99 -7.88
N PHE A 246 19.67 36.29 -6.88
CA PHE A 246 20.39 35.02 -7.05
C PHE A 246 19.61 33.79 -6.57
N VAL A 247 18.39 33.98 -6.04
CA VAL A 247 17.64 32.88 -5.43
C VAL A 247 17.17 31.88 -6.49
N GLU A 248 17.42 30.61 -6.22
CA GLU A 248 17.08 29.43 -7.02
C GLU A 248 16.04 28.57 -6.30
N GLU A 249 16.00 28.60 -4.96
CA GLU A 249 15.11 27.77 -4.14
C GLU A 249 14.50 28.58 -2.98
N LEU A 250 13.18 28.50 -2.83
CA LEU A 250 12.45 29.04 -1.68
C LEU A 250 11.60 27.94 -1.04
N ASN A 251 11.85 27.65 0.23
CA ASN A 251 11.07 26.69 1.01
C ASN A 251 10.40 27.37 2.21
N PHE A 252 9.08 27.44 2.19
CA PHE A 252 8.18 27.97 3.23
C PHE A 252 7.11 26.95 3.62
N PHE A 253 7.38 25.65 3.44
CA PHE A 253 6.52 24.55 3.87
C PHE A 253 6.03 24.75 5.31
N GLN A 254 4.75 24.46 5.61
CA GLN A 254 4.14 24.55 6.94
C GLN A 254 4.37 25.91 7.62
N ASN A 255 3.79 26.96 7.04
CA ASN A 255 3.69 28.31 7.63
C ASN A 255 2.21 28.76 7.63
N ARG A 256 1.94 30.06 7.72
CA ARG A 256 0.57 30.64 7.73
C ARG A 256 0.41 31.68 6.62
N ILE A 257 1.06 31.45 5.48
CA ILE A 257 1.12 32.42 4.39
C ILE A 257 -0.19 32.39 3.61
N ALA A 258 -0.90 33.53 3.60
CA ALA A 258 -2.18 33.65 2.90
C ALA A 258 -2.04 34.19 1.47
N LYS A 259 -0.98 34.98 1.19
CA LYS A 259 -0.72 35.62 -0.11
C LYS A 259 0.78 35.75 -0.39
N LEU A 260 1.14 35.73 -1.66
CA LEU A 260 2.50 36.03 -2.13
C LEU A 260 2.61 37.49 -2.60
N PRO A 261 3.79 38.12 -2.49
CA PRO A 261 3.98 39.52 -2.88
C PRO A 261 3.93 39.68 -4.42
N PRO A 262 3.36 40.79 -4.93
CA PRO A 262 3.18 41.01 -6.38
C PRO A 262 4.49 41.04 -7.17
N GLY A 263 5.62 41.30 -6.51
CA GLY A 263 6.94 41.37 -7.14
C GLY A 263 7.63 40.02 -7.33
N LEU A 264 7.04 38.90 -6.90
CA LEU A 264 7.73 37.60 -6.86
C LEU A 264 8.24 37.15 -8.24
N SER A 265 7.57 37.62 -9.31
CA SER A 265 7.95 37.42 -10.70
C SER A 265 9.35 37.95 -11.07
N HIS A 266 9.92 38.86 -10.28
CA HIS A 266 11.28 39.39 -10.49
C HIS A 266 12.39 38.37 -10.21
N LEU A 267 12.07 37.27 -9.51
CA LEU A 267 13.03 36.22 -9.15
C LEU A 267 13.30 35.26 -10.32
N THR A 268 13.91 35.79 -11.39
CA THR A 268 14.11 35.10 -12.69
C THR A 268 15.04 33.88 -12.68
N ARG A 269 15.68 33.56 -11.55
CA ARG A 269 16.53 32.37 -11.38
C ARG A 269 15.87 31.27 -10.56
N LEU A 270 14.69 31.54 -10.00
CA LEU A 270 13.99 30.63 -9.12
C LEU A 270 13.57 29.37 -9.88
N ARG A 271 13.99 28.21 -9.38
CA ARG A 271 13.74 26.89 -9.97
C ARG A 271 12.76 26.08 -9.13
N SER A 272 12.81 26.21 -7.81
CA SER A 272 11.93 25.45 -6.91
C SER A 272 11.26 26.36 -5.89
N VAL A 273 9.94 26.18 -5.73
CA VAL A 273 9.14 26.81 -4.67
C VAL A 273 8.33 25.79 -3.92
N ASN A 274 8.42 25.82 -2.60
CA ASN A 274 7.61 25.01 -1.72
C ASN A 274 6.83 25.90 -0.73
N PHE A 275 5.51 25.92 -0.89
CA PHE A 275 4.56 26.58 0.01
C PHE A 275 3.46 25.61 0.47
N GLU A 276 3.77 24.32 0.51
CA GLU A 276 2.84 23.33 1.02
C GLU A 276 2.45 23.62 2.49
N GLY A 277 1.19 23.34 2.86
CA GLY A 277 0.72 23.51 4.23
C GLY A 277 0.64 24.97 4.68
N ASN A 278 0.10 25.83 3.82
CA ASN A 278 -0.15 27.25 4.08
C ASN A 278 -1.64 27.58 3.86
N ASP A 279 -2.00 28.86 3.92
CA ASP A 279 -3.38 29.35 3.86
C ASP A 279 -3.71 30.01 2.50
N LEU A 280 -3.04 29.58 1.41
CA LEU A 280 -3.24 30.16 0.08
C LEU A 280 -4.64 29.82 -0.46
N SER A 281 -5.49 30.82 -0.65
CA SER A 281 -6.84 30.66 -1.23
C SER A 281 -6.88 30.71 -2.75
N THR A 282 -5.85 31.26 -3.39
CA THR A 282 -5.76 31.40 -4.84
C THR A 282 -4.35 31.06 -5.30
N PHE A 283 -4.22 30.52 -6.52
CA PHE A 283 -2.91 30.32 -7.11
C PHE A 283 -2.34 31.67 -7.56
N PRO A 284 -1.17 32.10 -7.06
CA PRO A 284 -0.56 33.40 -7.35
C PRO A 284 -0.12 33.49 -8.82
N SER A 285 -0.72 34.40 -9.58
CA SER A 285 -0.41 34.61 -11.00
C SER A 285 1.04 35.05 -11.25
N GLU A 286 1.67 35.65 -10.24
CA GLU A 286 3.06 36.09 -10.21
C GLU A 286 4.02 34.91 -10.38
N VAL A 287 3.67 33.73 -9.84
CA VAL A 287 4.46 32.50 -9.97
C VAL A 287 4.49 32.06 -11.43
N CYS A 288 3.40 32.24 -12.17
CA CYS A 288 3.33 31.93 -13.61
C CYS A 288 4.23 32.83 -14.48
N ALA A 289 4.74 33.94 -13.95
CA ALA A 289 5.68 34.81 -14.68
C ALA A 289 7.16 34.42 -14.47
N ILE A 290 7.44 33.38 -13.67
CA ILE A 290 8.79 32.90 -13.37
C ILE A 290 9.12 31.73 -14.30
N PHE A 291 9.55 32.04 -15.53
CA PHE A 291 9.80 31.04 -16.59
C PHE A 291 10.90 30.00 -16.28
N SER A 292 11.70 30.23 -15.23
CA SER A 292 12.78 29.34 -14.79
C SER A 292 12.32 28.21 -13.86
N LEU A 293 11.06 28.22 -13.39
CA LEU A 293 10.57 27.23 -12.44
C LEU A 293 10.55 25.82 -13.04
N GLU A 294 11.11 24.88 -12.29
CA GLU A 294 11.11 23.44 -12.55
C GLU A 294 10.19 22.70 -11.57
N GLU A 295 10.04 23.19 -10.34
CA GLU A 295 9.23 22.56 -9.30
C GLU A 295 8.36 23.56 -8.52
N VAL A 296 7.07 23.24 -8.40
CA VAL A 296 6.10 24.01 -7.62
C VAL A 296 5.34 23.05 -6.72
N ASN A 297 5.41 23.27 -5.40
CA ASN A 297 4.64 22.51 -4.43
C ASN A 297 3.74 23.43 -3.58
N PHE A 298 2.43 23.37 -3.84
CA PHE A 298 1.36 24.03 -3.09
C PHE A 298 0.32 23.02 -2.54
N ASN A 299 0.76 21.81 -2.19
CA ASN A 299 -0.09 20.84 -1.50
C ASN A 299 -0.69 21.44 -0.22
N ASN A 300 -1.81 20.89 0.26
CA ASN A 300 -2.39 21.24 1.56
C ASN A 300 -2.65 22.75 1.73
N ASN A 301 -3.35 23.36 0.77
CA ASN A 301 -3.74 24.77 0.77
C ASN A 301 -5.26 24.89 0.52
N HIS A 302 -5.75 26.06 0.12
CA HIS A 302 -7.17 26.33 -0.16
C HIS A 302 -7.42 26.84 -1.58
N ILE A 303 -6.56 26.47 -2.53
CA ILE A 303 -6.61 26.94 -3.92
C ILE A 303 -7.86 26.38 -4.62
N GLU A 304 -8.67 27.26 -5.20
CA GLU A 304 -9.90 26.89 -5.91
C GLU A 304 -9.74 26.76 -7.44
N PHE A 305 -8.80 27.50 -8.04
CA PHE A 305 -8.59 27.55 -9.49
C PHE A 305 -7.12 27.82 -9.84
N LEU A 306 -6.69 27.32 -11.01
CA LEU A 306 -5.40 27.64 -11.61
C LEU A 306 -5.56 28.71 -12.71
N PRO A 307 -4.64 29.70 -12.82
CA PRO A 307 -4.68 30.71 -13.87
C PRO A 307 -4.31 30.12 -15.24
N VAL A 308 -4.87 30.68 -16.31
CA VAL A 308 -4.54 30.28 -17.70
C VAL A 308 -3.05 30.49 -18.01
N HIS A 309 -2.40 31.44 -17.34
CA HIS A 309 -0.97 31.72 -17.48
C HIS A 309 -0.06 30.62 -16.94
N ILE A 310 -0.57 29.54 -16.32
CA ILE A 310 0.24 28.41 -15.87
C ILE A 310 1.10 27.82 -17.01
N SER A 311 0.61 27.89 -18.24
CA SER A 311 1.30 27.47 -19.47
C SER A 311 2.64 28.17 -19.72
N ASN A 312 2.92 29.32 -19.09
CA ASN A 312 4.18 30.02 -19.20
C ASN A 312 5.35 29.25 -18.58
N LEU A 313 5.07 28.33 -17.63
CA LEU A 313 6.08 27.56 -16.91
C LEU A 313 6.61 26.39 -17.76
N LYS A 314 7.17 26.68 -18.94
CA LYS A 314 7.57 25.65 -19.93
C LYS A 314 8.63 24.65 -19.45
N ARG A 315 9.37 24.99 -18.38
CA ARG A 315 10.39 24.14 -17.74
C ARG A 315 9.87 23.34 -16.55
N LEU A 316 8.57 23.46 -16.23
CA LEU A 316 8.00 22.84 -15.05
C LEU A 316 7.97 21.32 -15.22
N LYS A 317 8.66 20.62 -14.32
CA LYS A 317 8.74 19.17 -14.23
C LYS A 317 7.81 18.61 -13.15
N ALA A 318 7.63 19.33 -12.06
CA ALA A 318 6.76 18.89 -10.97
C ALA A 318 5.77 20.00 -10.53
N LEU A 319 4.48 19.67 -10.55
CA LEU A 319 3.40 20.52 -10.05
C LEU A 319 2.59 19.74 -9.02
N ARG A 320 2.73 20.09 -7.73
CA ARG A 320 2.05 19.42 -6.62
C ARG A 320 0.95 20.33 -6.06
N LEU A 321 -0.30 19.87 -6.14
CA LEU A 321 -1.52 20.61 -5.82
C LEU A 321 -2.55 19.75 -5.05
N SER A 322 -2.12 18.66 -4.43
CA SER A 322 -2.97 17.78 -3.63
C SER A 322 -3.59 18.50 -2.43
N ASN A 323 -4.76 18.04 -1.99
CA ASN A 323 -5.54 18.56 -0.86
C ASN A 323 -5.80 20.06 -0.96
N ASN A 324 -6.38 20.47 -2.10
CA ASN A 324 -6.86 21.83 -2.34
C ASN A 324 -8.37 21.78 -2.64
N LYS A 325 -8.93 22.83 -3.27
CA LYS A 325 -10.35 22.93 -3.63
C LYS A 325 -10.55 23.08 -5.14
N ILE A 326 -9.60 22.61 -5.94
CA ILE A 326 -9.58 22.83 -7.39
C ILE A 326 -10.74 22.08 -8.04
N SER A 327 -11.59 22.79 -8.76
CA SER A 327 -12.76 22.21 -9.44
C SER A 327 -12.55 21.93 -10.93
N THR A 328 -11.68 22.72 -11.59
CA THR A 328 -11.37 22.59 -13.01
C THR A 328 -9.89 22.90 -13.27
N LEU A 329 -9.33 22.29 -14.33
CA LEU A 329 -8.00 22.64 -14.83
C LEU A 329 -8.13 23.47 -16.11
N PRO A 330 -7.33 24.54 -16.30
CA PRO A 330 -7.33 25.29 -17.55
C PRO A 330 -6.73 24.46 -18.69
N ASN A 331 -7.28 24.57 -19.90
CA ASN A 331 -6.76 23.88 -21.09
C ASN A 331 -5.26 24.15 -21.35
N SER A 332 -4.76 25.31 -20.91
CA SER A 332 -3.37 25.71 -21.04
C SER A 332 -2.39 24.86 -20.22
N ILE A 333 -2.86 24.09 -19.23
CA ILE A 333 -2.02 23.13 -18.50
C ILE A 333 -1.42 22.07 -19.43
N CYS A 334 -2.11 21.74 -20.52
CA CYS A 334 -1.66 20.75 -21.52
C CYS A 334 -0.41 21.20 -22.30
N GLU A 335 -0.01 22.47 -22.18
CA GLU A 335 1.19 22.99 -22.83
C GLU A 335 2.47 22.80 -22.00
N LEU A 336 2.38 22.23 -20.80
CA LEU A 336 3.49 21.93 -19.89
C LEU A 336 4.15 20.60 -20.25
N VAL A 337 4.71 20.52 -21.47
CA VAL A 337 5.20 19.25 -22.03
C VAL A 337 6.36 18.60 -21.27
N GLU A 338 7.10 19.36 -20.44
CA GLU A 338 8.18 18.84 -19.58
C GLU A 338 7.66 18.26 -18.24
N LEU A 339 6.35 18.32 -17.97
CA LEU A 339 5.78 17.87 -16.71
C LEU A 339 5.86 16.34 -16.56
N VAL A 340 6.51 15.91 -15.48
CA VAL A 340 6.71 14.51 -15.08
C VAL A 340 5.82 14.15 -13.89
N THR A 341 5.58 15.10 -12.98
CA THR A 341 4.77 14.90 -11.79
C THR A 341 3.62 15.90 -11.73
N LEU A 342 2.39 15.40 -11.62
CA LEU A 342 1.20 16.20 -11.37
C LEU A 342 0.33 15.55 -10.30
N THR A 343 0.37 16.09 -9.08
CA THR A 343 -0.46 15.57 -7.97
C THR A 343 -1.66 16.47 -7.75
N LEU A 344 -2.85 15.90 -7.86
CA LEU A 344 -4.15 16.58 -7.76
C LEU A 344 -5.10 15.85 -6.81
N MET A 345 -4.58 14.94 -5.98
CA MET A 345 -5.37 14.17 -5.02
C MET A 345 -6.17 15.08 -4.09
N GLY A 346 -7.38 14.69 -3.69
CA GLY A 346 -8.17 15.41 -2.69
C GLY A 346 -8.62 16.80 -3.13
N ASN A 347 -8.94 16.95 -4.42
CA ASN A 347 -9.55 18.16 -4.99
C ASN A 347 -11.02 17.90 -5.36
N LYS A 348 -11.63 18.78 -6.15
CA LYS A 348 -13.03 18.71 -6.60
C LYS A 348 -13.14 18.58 -8.13
N LEU A 349 -12.15 17.97 -8.77
CA LEU A 349 -12.11 17.83 -10.21
C LEU A 349 -13.21 16.86 -10.69
N THR A 350 -13.94 17.27 -11.73
CA THR A 350 -14.90 16.42 -12.43
C THR A 350 -14.41 16.01 -13.82
N GLU A 351 -13.58 16.84 -14.45
CA GLU A 351 -13.09 16.61 -15.81
C GLU A 351 -11.62 17.00 -16.00
N LEU A 352 -10.97 16.34 -16.96
CA LEU A 352 -9.66 16.73 -17.50
C LEU A 352 -9.81 17.37 -18.89
N PRO A 353 -8.95 18.33 -19.25
CA PRO A 353 -8.89 18.89 -20.61
C PRO A 353 -8.75 17.82 -21.70
N LEU A 354 -9.37 18.03 -22.87
CA LEU A 354 -9.32 17.06 -23.99
C LEU A 354 -7.90 16.80 -24.54
N MET A 355 -7.00 17.77 -24.40
CA MET A 355 -5.61 17.69 -24.89
C MET A 355 -4.64 17.22 -23.80
N PHE A 356 -5.13 16.69 -22.68
CA PHE A 356 -4.30 16.31 -21.54
C PHE A 356 -3.30 15.19 -21.86
N ASP A 357 -3.55 14.40 -22.89
CA ASP A 357 -2.61 13.40 -23.41
C ASP A 357 -1.37 14.00 -24.09
N SER A 358 -1.30 15.33 -24.25
CA SER A 358 -0.09 16.05 -24.68
C SER A 358 1.02 16.02 -23.63
N LEU A 359 0.68 15.74 -22.36
CA LEU A 359 1.60 15.63 -21.24
C LEU A 359 2.26 14.23 -21.22
N SER A 360 2.93 13.86 -22.31
CA SER A 360 3.49 12.50 -22.49
C SER A 360 4.52 12.12 -21.42
N ASN A 361 5.20 13.10 -20.84
CA ASN A 361 6.20 12.86 -19.79
C ASN A 361 5.61 12.41 -18.45
N LEU A 362 4.30 12.60 -18.22
CA LEU A 362 3.59 12.02 -17.06
C LEU A 362 3.55 10.48 -17.08
N GLN A 363 3.90 9.86 -18.20
CA GLN A 363 3.98 8.40 -18.32
C GLN A 363 5.29 7.83 -17.75
N HIS A 364 6.32 8.65 -17.61
CA HIS A 364 7.59 8.21 -17.03
C HIS A 364 7.42 7.97 -15.54
N ARG A 365 7.36 6.69 -15.16
CA ARG A 365 7.27 6.22 -13.77
C ARG A 365 8.61 6.44 -13.05
N SER A 366 8.88 7.66 -12.62
CA SER A 366 9.78 7.91 -11.47
C SER A 366 9.05 7.54 -10.18
N ILE A 367 9.78 7.20 -9.11
CA ILE A 367 9.23 6.88 -7.78
C ILE A 367 8.27 7.96 -7.26
N ASP A 368 8.47 9.22 -7.69
CA ASP A 368 7.64 10.39 -7.36
C ASP A 368 6.89 10.98 -8.59
N GLY A 369 6.90 10.28 -9.73
CA GLY A 369 6.43 10.74 -11.04
C GLY A 369 5.14 10.06 -11.50
N GLY A 370 4.13 10.87 -11.87
CA GLY A 370 2.84 10.38 -12.34
C GLY A 370 1.71 11.38 -12.18
N LEU A 371 0.50 10.95 -12.54
CA LEU A 371 -0.75 11.67 -12.35
C LEU A 371 -1.53 11.04 -11.19
N ASP A 372 -1.74 11.80 -10.12
CA ASP A 372 -2.58 11.38 -8.99
C ASP A 372 -3.87 12.18 -8.97
N LEU A 373 -4.99 11.50 -9.18
CA LEU A 373 -6.35 12.04 -9.18
C LEU A 373 -7.20 11.47 -8.05
N PHE A 374 -6.61 10.75 -7.09
CA PHE A 374 -7.38 10.09 -6.04
C PHE A 374 -8.24 11.08 -5.25
N ASN A 375 -9.41 10.64 -4.78
CA ASN A 375 -10.34 11.48 -4.01
C ASN A 375 -10.79 12.77 -4.77
N ASN A 376 -11.09 12.64 -6.07
CA ASN A 376 -11.80 13.64 -6.88
C ASN A 376 -13.14 13.06 -7.39
N GLU A 377 -14.08 13.93 -7.80
CA GLU A 377 -15.40 13.58 -8.32
C GLU A 377 -15.38 13.32 -9.85
N MET A 378 -14.37 12.57 -10.32
CA MET A 378 -14.08 12.38 -11.74
C MET A 378 -15.24 11.75 -12.54
N GLN A 379 -15.74 12.49 -13.52
CA GLN A 379 -16.74 12.07 -14.50
C GLN A 379 -16.12 11.83 -15.88
N MET A 380 -15.12 12.64 -16.27
CA MET A 380 -14.45 12.58 -17.57
C MET A 380 -12.93 12.80 -17.45
N PRO A 381 -12.09 11.74 -17.42
CA PRO A 381 -12.45 10.33 -17.55
C PRO A 381 -13.19 9.77 -16.32
N PRO A 382 -13.97 8.69 -16.47
CA PRO A 382 -14.55 7.98 -15.34
C PRO A 382 -13.46 7.47 -14.39
N ARG A 383 -13.76 7.44 -13.09
CA ARG A 383 -12.84 6.97 -12.03
C ARG A 383 -12.12 5.65 -12.37
N HIS A 384 -12.83 4.66 -12.92
CA HIS A 384 -12.23 3.38 -13.32
C HIS A 384 -11.09 3.52 -14.34
N VAL A 385 -11.18 4.50 -15.25
CA VAL A 385 -10.12 4.81 -16.21
C VAL A 385 -8.95 5.49 -15.51
N CYS A 386 -9.22 6.42 -14.58
CA CYS A 386 -8.20 7.08 -13.78
C CYS A 386 -7.40 6.08 -12.92
N ASP A 387 -8.11 5.17 -12.23
CA ASP A 387 -7.51 4.13 -11.37
C ASP A 387 -6.67 3.12 -12.19
N SER A 388 -6.94 3.00 -13.50
CA SER A 388 -6.17 2.16 -14.44
C SER A 388 -4.85 2.81 -14.91
N GLY A 389 -4.55 4.03 -14.46
CA GLY A 389 -3.30 4.74 -14.73
C GLY A 389 -3.33 5.69 -15.94
N VAL A 390 -2.25 6.45 -16.09
CA VAL A 390 -2.12 7.59 -17.03
C VAL A 390 -2.33 7.21 -18.48
N GLU A 391 -1.78 6.06 -18.92
CA GLU A 391 -1.94 5.61 -20.30
C GLU A 391 -3.42 5.31 -20.63
N SER A 392 -4.16 4.72 -19.70
CA SER A 392 -5.60 4.46 -19.86
C SER A 392 -6.39 5.76 -20.00
N VAL A 393 -6.04 6.79 -19.21
CA VAL A 393 -6.61 8.15 -19.33
C VAL A 393 -6.32 8.74 -20.71
N PHE A 394 -5.10 8.61 -21.23
CA PHE A 394 -4.73 9.18 -22.53
C PHE A 394 -5.43 8.45 -23.68
N GLN A 395 -5.52 7.12 -23.62
CA GLN A 395 -6.25 6.32 -24.60
C GLN A 395 -7.74 6.67 -24.63
N TYR A 396 -8.36 6.86 -23.46
CA TYR A 396 -9.73 7.34 -23.33
C TYR A 396 -9.91 8.72 -23.99
N LEU A 397 -9.06 9.70 -23.68
CA LEU A 397 -9.17 11.06 -24.24
C LEU A 397 -8.95 11.07 -25.76
N ARG A 398 -8.03 10.25 -26.27
CA ARG A 398 -7.82 10.05 -27.71
C ARG A 398 -9.08 9.51 -28.39
N GLU A 399 -9.75 8.54 -27.78
CA GLU A 399 -10.96 7.94 -28.35
C GLU A 399 -12.17 8.89 -28.28
N ILE A 400 -12.31 9.68 -27.20
CA ILE A 400 -13.31 10.76 -27.12
C ILE A 400 -13.12 11.77 -28.25
N ARG A 401 -11.88 12.16 -28.58
CA ARG A 401 -11.63 13.11 -29.68
C ARG A 401 -11.91 12.53 -31.07
N ARG A 402 -11.80 11.21 -31.23
CA ARG A 402 -12.10 10.51 -32.49
C ARG A 402 -13.60 10.33 -32.71
N THR A 403 -14.32 10.09 -31.62
CA THR A 403 -15.76 9.82 -31.63
C THR A 403 -16.50 10.94 -30.91
N LYS A 404 -17.69 10.69 -30.36
CA LYS A 404 -18.43 11.66 -29.55
C LYS A 404 -18.48 11.20 -28.08
N PRO A 405 -18.45 12.15 -27.12
CA PRO A 405 -18.77 11.82 -25.73
C PRO A 405 -20.25 11.46 -25.62
N ILE A 406 -20.55 10.29 -25.07
CA ILE A 406 -21.90 9.82 -24.75
C ILE A 406 -22.03 9.66 -23.24
N GLU A 407 -23.09 10.24 -22.68
CA GLU A 407 -23.49 9.95 -21.30
C GLU A 407 -24.14 8.57 -21.25
N VAL A 408 -23.57 7.67 -20.45
CA VAL A 408 -24.16 6.35 -20.18
C VAL A 408 -24.59 6.32 -18.73
N SER A 409 -25.88 6.00 -18.52
CA SER A 409 -26.45 5.77 -17.20
C SER A 409 -26.62 4.27 -16.98
N ARG A 410 -25.80 3.69 -16.10
CA ARG A 410 -25.92 2.27 -15.71
C ARG A 410 -26.61 2.19 -14.37
N ARG A 411 -27.88 1.82 -14.38
CA ARG A 411 -28.70 1.74 -13.16
C ARG A 411 -28.86 0.30 -12.73
N LYS A 412 -28.24 -0.03 -11.59
CA LYS A 412 -28.33 -1.36 -10.98
C LYS A 412 -29.16 -1.28 -9.70
N ILE A 413 -30.04 -2.26 -9.49
CA ILE A 413 -30.79 -2.44 -8.24
C ILE A 413 -30.38 -3.79 -7.68
N LEU A 414 -29.84 -3.79 -6.47
CA LEU A 414 -29.38 -4.99 -5.78
C LEU A 414 -30.35 -5.28 -4.63
N VAL A 415 -31.11 -6.37 -4.72
CA VAL A 415 -32.11 -6.74 -3.70
C VAL A 415 -31.58 -7.88 -2.85
N PHE A 416 -31.45 -7.67 -1.55
CA PHE A 416 -30.91 -8.67 -0.61
C PHE A 416 -31.70 -8.68 0.71
N GLY A 417 -31.48 -9.70 1.53
CA GLY A 417 -32.18 -9.92 2.79
C GLY A 417 -32.37 -11.40 3.09
N GLU A 418 -32.78 -11.70 4.32
CA GLU A 418 -32.91 -13.07 4.84
C GLU A 418 -33.79 -13.98 3.96
N SER A 419 -33.53 -15.29 4.00
CA SER A 419 -34.38 -16.25 3.29
C SER A 419 -35.85 -16.14 3.74
N GLY A 420 -36.76 -16.05 2.77
CA GLY A 420 -38.18 -15.83 3.01
C GLY A 420 -38.59 -14.38 3.28
N ALA A 421 -37.69 -13.39 3.19
CA ALA A 421 -38.03 -11.98 3.42
C ALA A 421 -38.95 -11.32 2.36
N GLY A 422 -39.47 -12.07 1.37
CA GLY A 422 -40.40 -11.54 0.35
C GLY A 422 -39.76 -10.84 -0.87
N LYS A 423 -38.46 -11.04 -1.11
CA LYS A 423 -37.71 -10.42 -2.22
C LYS A 423 -38.31 -10.71 -3.60
N THR A 424 -38.42 -11.99 -3.96
CA THR A 424 -38.91 -12.45 -5.27
C THR A 424 -40.34 -11.95 -5.55
N SER A 425 -41.22 -12.03 -4.54
CA SER A 425 -42.61 -11.53 -4.64
C SER A 425 -42.67 -10.01 -4.83
N MET A 426 -41.83 -9.23 -4.13
CA MET A 426 -41.70 -7.79 -4.32
C MET A 426 -41.19 -7.44 -5.72
N ILE A 427 -40.17 -8.14 -6.21
CA ILE A 427 -39.60 -7.92 -7.55
C ILE A 427 -40.64 -8.22 -8.63
N HIS A 428 -41.36 -9.35 -8.54
CA HIS A 428 -42.44 -9.65 -9.48
C HIS A 428 -43.56 -8.60 -9.46
N ALA A 429 -43.92 -8.10 -8.27
CA ALA A 429 -44.89 -7.02 -8.13
C ALA A 429 -44.42 -5.74 -8.82
N MET A 430 -43.13 -5.37 -8.70
CA MET A 430 -42.54 -4.22 -9.40
C MET A 430 -42.45 -4.41 -10.92
N LEU A 431 -42.08 -5.61 -11.39
CA LEU A 431 -41.86 -5.92 -12.80
C LEU A 431 -43.16 -6.09 -13.59
N HIS A 432 -44.15 -6.75 -13.01
CA HIS A 432 -45.35 -7.23 -13.73
C HIS A 432 -46.66 -6.69 -13.18
N GLY A 433 -46.64 -5.89 -12.09
CA GLY A 433 -47.84 -5.35 -11.47
C GLY A 433 -48.77 -6.43 -10.92
N ARG A 434 -48.22 -7.57 -10.47
CA ARG A 434 -48.95 -8.67 -9.80
C ARG A 434 -48.04 -9.31 -8.77
N SER A 435 -48.57 -9.58 -7.57
CA SER A 435 -47.86 -10.36 -6.56
C SER A 435 -48.18 -11.84 -6.75
N ARG A 436 -47.21 -12.73 -6.51
CA ARG A 436 -47.43 -14.16 -6.34
C ARG A 436 -46.54 -14.64 -5.21
N LEU A 437 -47.09 -15.42 -4.29
CA LEU A 437 -46.31 -16.15 -3.29
C LEU A 437 -45.45 -17.19 -4.02
N ALA A 438 -44.13 -17.05 -3.95
CA ALA A 438 -43.21 -18.05 -4.46
C ALA A 438 -43.44 -19.37 -3.70
N LEU A 439 -43.62 -20.47 -4.43
CA LEU A 439 -43.69 -21.81 -3.83
C LEU A 439 -42.33 -22.13 -3.16
N PRO A 440 -42.27 -23.06 -2.18
CA PRO A 440 -41.00 -23.46 -1.55
C PRO A 440 -39.92 -23.90 -2.56
N ASP A 441 -40.34 -24.44 -3.70
CA ASP A 441 -39.49 -24.88 -4.82
C ASP A 441 -39.09 -23.73 -5.79
N GLU A 442 -39.66 -22.54 -5.64
CA GLU A 442 -39.39 -21.31 -6.41
C GLU A 442 -38.53 -20.30 -5.60
N GLN A 443 -37.88 -20.73 -4.50
CA GLN A 443 -37.00 -19.85 -3.72
C GLN A 443 -35.74 -19.52 -4.52
N THR A 444 -35.42 -18.22 -4.64
CA THR A 444 -34.18 -17.74 -5.23
C THR A 444 -32.98 -18.34 -4.50
N HIS A 445 -32.35 -19.34 -5.12
CA HIS A 445 -31.30 -20.09 -4.46
C HIS A 445 -30.01 -19.27 -4.35
N VAL A 446 -29.65 -18.43 -5.32
CA VAL A 446 -28.36 -17.69 -5.34
C VAL A 446 -28.45 -16.27 -5.87
N LEU A 447 -28.79 -16.10 -7.15
CA LEU A 447 -29.01 -14.80 -7.76
C LEU A 447 -29.86 -14.97 -9.03
N GLU A 448 -30.88 -14.13 -9.20
CA GLU A 448 -31.67 -13.98 -10.44
C GLU A 448 -31.52 -12.56 -10.97
N GLN A 449 -31.37 -12.42 -12.30
CA GLN A 449 -31.25 -11.10 -12.94
C GLN A 449 -32.48 -10.82 -13.78
N HIS A 450 -33.05 -9.63 -13.60
CA HIS A 450 -34.17 -9.14 -14.37
C HIS A 450 -33.82 -7.80 -15.02
N THR A 451 -34.38 -7.56 -16.21
CA THR A 451 -34.39 -6.22 -16.81
C THR A 451 -35.72 -5.57 -16.49
N TRP A 452 -35.69 -4.40 -15.86
CA TRP A 452 -36.86 -3.59 -15.60
C TRP A 452 -36.80 -2.31 -16.42
N THR A 453 -37.84 -1.99 -17.18
CA THR A 453 -37.94 -0.73 -17.93
C THR A 453 -39.15 0.03 -17.44
N VAL A 454 -38.95 1.24 -16.95
CA VAL A 454 -40.01 2.09 -16.37
C VAL A 454 -39.72 3.55 -16.73
N GLU A 455 -40.73 4.30 -17.17
CA GLU A 455 -40.61 5.71 -17.57
C GLU A 455 -39.49 6.03 -18.59
N GLY A 456 -39.11 5.04 -19.41
CA GLY A 456 -38.04 5.17 -20.42
C GLY A 456 -36.62 4.85 -19.91
N GLU A 457 -36.46 4.59 -18.62
CA GLU A 457 -35.20 4.18 -17.99
C GLU A 457 -35.10 2.64 -17.89
N ARG A 458 -33.89 2.10 -18.09
CA ARG A 458 -33.61 0.65 -18.01
C ARG A 458 -32.76 0.33 -16.79
N PHE A 459 -33.27 -0.54 -15.92
CA PHE A 459 -32.61 -1.02 -14.72
C PHE A 459 -32.24 -2.49 -14.84
N GLN A 460 -31.05 -2.85 -14.36
CA GLN A 460 -30.67 -4.23 -14.08
C GLN A 460 -30.99 -4.54 -12.62
N VAL A 461 -31.95 -5.43 -12.37
CA VAL A 461 -32.38 -5.83 -11.03
C VAL A 461 -31.78 -7.20 -10.71
N ASN A 462 -31.00 -7.26 -9.65
CA ASN A 462 -30.35 -8.48 -9.18
C ASN A 462 -31.01 -8.93 -7.87
N ASP A 463 -31.71 -10.07 -7.87
CA ASP A 463 -32.34 -10.71 -6.71
C ASP A 463 -31.38 -11.70 -6.04
N PHE A 464 -30.80 -11.35 -4.90
CA PHE A 464 -29.86 -12.23 -4.18
C PHE A 464 -30.58 -13.24 -3.29
N GLY A 465 -30.16 -14.49 -3.37
CA GLY A 465 -30.56 -15.55 -2.46
C GLY A 465 -30.17 -15.23 -1.02
N GLY A 466 -31.08 -15.51 -0.08
CA GLY A 466 -30.91 -15.15 1.33
C GLY A 466 -30.10 -16.13 2.16
N GLN A 467 -29.47 -17.16 1.57
CA GLN A 467 -28.71 -18.17 2.32
C GLN A 467 -27.24 -17.82 2.42
N GLN A 468 -26.63 -18.09 3.58
CA GLN A 468 -25.29 -17.63 3.90
C GLN A 468 -24.18 -18.16 2.97
N MET A 469 -24.37 -19.34 2.37
CA MET A 469 -23.37 -19.94 1.48
C MET A 469 -23.16 -19.15 0.17
N TYR A 470 -24.09 -18.25 -0.15
CA TYR A 470 -24.04 -17.44 -1.37
C TYR A 470 -23.50 -16.03 -1.15
N HIS A 471 -23.21 -15.62 0.09
CA HIS A 471 -22.63 -14.29 0.33
C HIS A 471 -21.28 -14.09 -0.37
N VAL A 472 -20.50 -15.15 -0.56
CA VAL A 472 -19.20 -15.10 -1.26
C VAL A 472 -19.38 -14.71 -2.72
N THR A 473 -20.43 -15.20 -3.36
CA THR A 473 -20.74 -14.87 -4.75
C THR A 473 -21.36 -13.48 -4.87
N ASN A 474 -22.14 -13.06 -3.87
CA ASN A 474 -22.82 -11.76 -3.88
C ASN A 474 -21.83 -10.59 -3.91
N GLN A 475 -20.66 -10.76 -3.27
CA GLN A 475 -19.56 -9.80 -3.29
C GLN A 475 -19.10 -9.45 -4.72
N LEU A 476 -19.21 -10.37 -5.68
CA LEU A 476 -18.79 -10.12 -7.06
C LEU A 476 -19.69 -9.12 -7.80
N PHE A 477 -20.86 -8.80 -7.25
CA PHE A 477 -21.89 -7.96 -7.89
C PHE A 477 -22.14 -6.64 -7.17
N PHE A 478 -21.56 -6.41 -5.98
CA PHE A 478 -21.69 -5.13 -5.29
C PHE A 478 -20.92 -4.03 -6.03
N THR A 479 -21.60 -2.93 -6.35
CA THR A 479 -21.03 -1.80 -7.10
C THR A 479 -21.50 -0.47 -6.52
N LYS A 480 -20.68 0.57 -6.64
CA LYS A 480 -20.99 1.94 -6.16
C LYS A 480 -22.20 2.56 -6.87
N SER A 481 -22.44 2.19 -8.12
CA SER A 481 -23.51 2.75 -8.97
C SER A 481 -24.85 2.04 -8.79
N ALA A 482 -25.04 1.28 -7.71
CA ALA A 482 -26.26 0.51 -7.47
C ALA A 482 -27.08 1.02 -6.28
N VAL A 483 -28.41 0.93 -6.40
CA VAL A 483 -29.33 1.10 -5.27
C VAL A 483 -29.42 -0.25 -4.53
N ASN A 484 -29.04 -0.24 -3.27
CA ASN A 484 -29.00 -1.43 -2.42
C ASN A 484 -30.30 -1.54 -1.63
N VAL A 485 -31.19 -2.44 -2.04
CA VAL A 485 -32.52 -2.66 -1.45
C VAL A 485 -32.47 -3.84 -0.47
N LEU A 486 -32.63 -3.55 0.81
CA LEU A 486 -32.72 -4.55 1.87
C LEU A 486 -34.19 -4.87 2.17
N ALA A 487 -34.64 -6.08 1.86
CA ALA A 487 -35.98 -6.56 2.16
C ALA A 487 -36.04 -7.18 3.57
N VAL A 488 -37.01 -6.75 4.37
CA VAL A 488 -37.21 -7.19 5.77
C VAL A 488 -38.65 -7.64 5.94
N ASP A 489 -38.85 -8.89 6.41
CA ASP A 489 -40.17 -9.37 6.82
C ASP A 489 -40.57 -8.67 8.13
N ILE A 490 -41.48 -7.69 8.03
CA ILE A 490 -41.93 -6.92 9.20
C ILE A 490 -42.62 -7.83 10.21
N LYS A 491 -43.36 -8.86 9.76
CA LYS A 491 -44.09 -9.72 10.67
C LYS A 491 -43.14 -10.50 11.56
N ARG A 492 -42.09 -11.06 10.95
CA ARG A 492 -41.09 -11.91 11.61
C ARG A 492 -40.03 -11.12 12.40
N TYR A 493 -39.84 -9.84 12.08
CA TYR A 493 -38.83 -9.00 12.72
C TYR A 493 -39.04 -8.85 14.24
N SER A 494 -37.92 -8.89 14.98
CA SER A 494 -37.80 -8.52 16.40
C SER A 494 -36.40 -7.96 16.69
N ALA A 495 -36.24 -7.15 17.74
CA ALA A 495 -34.96 -6.54 18.13
C ALA A 495 -33.80 -7.55 18.24
N SER A 496 -34.05 -8.73 18.80
CA SER A 496 -33.07 -9.81 18.93
C SER A 496 -32.58 -10.40 17.60
N ARG A 497 -33.33 -10.19 16.52
CA ARG A 497 -33.00 -10.67 15.16
C ARG A 497 -32.37 -9.59 14.29
N TYR A 498 -32.19 -8.37 14.81
CA TYR A 498 -31.69 -7.23 14.04
C TYR A 498 -30.38 -7.55 13.30
N ASN A 499 -29.40 -8.19 13.95
CA ASN A 499 -28.14 -8.55 13.29
C ASN A 499 -28.37 -9.47 12.08
N ARG A 500 -29.11 -10.56 12.27
CA ARG A 500 -29.40 -11.51 11.18
C ARG A 500 -30.22 -10.87 10.05
N ASP A 501 -31.31 -10.19 10.40
CA ASP A 501 -32.29 -9.74 9.40
C ASP A 501 -31.82 -8.44 8.71
N ILE A 502 -30.95 -7.65 9.34
CA ILE A 502 -30.50 -6.32 8.84
C ILE A 502 -28.99 -6.12 8.96
N GLY A 503 -28.43 -6.26 10.17
CA GLY A 503 -27.06 -5.83 10.50
C GLY A 503 -25.96 -6.50 9.68
N ASP A 504 -26.01 -7.82 9.52
CA ASP A 504 -25.00 -8.61 8.82
C ASP A 504 -25.01 -8.29 7.31
N TRP A 505 -26.20 -8.08 6.74
CA TRP A 505 -26.37 -7.65 5.34
C TRP A 505 -25.86 -6.22 5.11
N LEU A 506 -26.20 -5.30 6.02
CA LEU A 506 -25.72 -3.93 5.98
C LEU A 506 -24.18 -3.87 6.05
N GLN A 507 -23.58 -4.66 6.95
CA GLN A 507 -22.14 -4.76 7.06
C GLN A 507 -21.51 -5.36 5.81
N ALA A 508 -22.09 -6.43 5.24
CA ALA A 508 -21.54 -7.07 4.04
C ALA A 508 -21.46 -6.09 2.85
N VAL A 509 -22.51 -5.29 2.65
CA VAL A 509 -22.54 -4.27 1.59
C VAL A 509 -21.56 -3.14 1.90
N THR A 510 -21.59 -2.58 3.11
CA THR A 510 -20.76 -1.43 3.48
C THR A 510 -19.27 -1.77 3.62
N ALA A 511 -18.92 -3.03 3.90
CA ALA A 511 -17.54 -3.49 3.92
C ALA A 511 -16.88 -3.40 2.53
N GLN A 512 -17.63 -3.64 1.46
CA GLN A 512 -17.12 -3.58 0.09
C GLN A 512 -17.38 -2.22 -0.58
N VAL A 513 -18.53 -1.61 -0.29
CA VAL A 513 -18.98 -0.32 -0.83
C VAL A 513 -19.30 0.62 0.35
N PRO A 514 -18.30 1.34 0.89
CA PRO A 514 -18.47 2.17 2.09
C PRO A 514 -19.54 3.25 1.95
N ASP A 515 -19.69 3.79 0.75
CA ASP A 515 -20.60 4.85 0.33
C ASP A 515 -21.89 4.32 -0.31
N ALA A 516 -22.30 3.09 0.02
CA ALA A 516 -23.49 2.46 -0.54
C ALA A 516 -24.78 3.26 -0.26
N VAL A 517 -25.61 3.42 -1.29
CA VAL A 517 -26.96 3.98 -1.17
C VAL A 517 -27.94 2.88 -0.79
N LEU A 518 -28.57 2.99 0.38
CA LEU A 518 -29.41 1.95 0.96
C LEU A 518 -30.89 2.35 0.96
N LEU A 519 -31.74 1.41 0.59
CA LEU A 519 -33.20 1.48 0.70
C LEU A 519 -33.69 0.28 1.50
N ILE A 520 -34.51 0.51 2.52
CA ILE A 520 -35.08 -0.59 3.31
C ILE A 520 -36.55 -0.73 2.95
N VAL A 521 -36.93 -1.96 2.64
CA VAL A 521 -38.30 -2.31 2.28
C VAL A 521 -38.84 -3.34 3.26
N GLY A 522 -39.89 -2.96 3.96
CA GLY A 522 -40.63 -3.86 4.82
C GLY A 522 -41.69 -4.61 4.05
N THR A 523 -41.59 -5.93 3.97
CA THR A 523 -42.56 -6.80 3.30
C THR A 523 -43.56 -7.40 4.29
N HIS A 524 -44.58 -8.08 3.77
CA HIS A 524 -45.62 -8.76 4.57
C HIS A 524 -46.42 -7.81 5.47
N SER A 525 -46.61 -6.56 5.04
CA SER A 525 -47.39 -5.58 5.79
C SER A 525 -48.86 -5.96 5.94
N ASP A 526 -49.38 -6.78 5.04
CA ASP A 526 -50.71 -7.38 5.06
C ASP A 526 -50.98 -8.26 6.30
N LEU A 527 -49.93 -8.74 6.97
CA LEU A 527 -50.03 -9.58 8.17
C LEU A 527 -49.89 -8.80 9.50
N CYS A 528 -49.74 -7.47 9.44
CA CYS A 528 -49.44 -6.61 10.59
C CYS A 528 -50.50 -5.52 10.75
N SER A 529 -50.69 -5.03 11.98
CA SER A 529 -51.51 -3.82 12.21
C SER A 529 -50.72 -2.54 11.86
N ALA A 530 -51.42 -1.43 11.60
CA ALA A 530 -50.77 -0.15 11.31
C ALA A 530 -49.86 0.32 12.47
N GLU A 531 -50.26 0.06 13.72
CA GLU A 531 -49.47 0.38 14.92
C GLU A 531 -48.20 -0.49 15.02
N GLU A 532 -48.31 -1.80 14.75
CA GLU A 532 -47.16 -2.72 14.73
C GLU A 532 -46.12 -2.30 13.66
N ILE A 533 -46.60 -1.91 12.48
CA ILE A 533 -45.74 -1.45 11.37
C ILE A 533 -44.98 -0.19 11.78
N GLN A 534 -45.68 0.80 12.35
CA GLN A 534 -45.07 2.07 12.75
C GLN A 534 -44.02 1.86 13.84
N GLN A 535 -44.34 1.05 14.87
CA GLN A 535 -43.42 0.75 15.96
C GLN A 535 -42.13 0.09 15.46
N LYS A 536 -42.25 -0.97 14.64
CA LYS A 536 -41.09 -1.71 14.10
C LYS A 536 -40.26 -0.83 13.15
N ARG A 537 -40.91 0.03 12.36
CA ARG A 537 -40.25 0.99 11.47
C ARG A 537 -39.37 1.97 12.25
N GLU A 538 -39.91 2.56 13.32
CA GLU A 538 -39.16 3.49 14.18
C GLU A 538 -37.99 2.80 14.88
N GLU A 539 -38.21 1.59 15.40
CA GLU A 539 -37.18 0.78 16.07
C GLU A 539 -36.00 0.48 15.13
N ILE A 540 -36.28 -0.04 13.93
CA ILE A 540 -35.23 -0.37 12.93
C ILE A 540 -34.41 0.87 12.58
N LEU A 541 -35.06 1.98 12.22
CA LEU A 541 -34.37 3.20 11.81
C LEU A 541 -33.61 3.86 12.97
N ALA A 542 -34.10 3.73 14.21
CA ALA A 542 -33.39 4.21 15.39
C ALA A 542 -32.12 3.39 15.66
N THR A 543 -32.21 2.05 15.64
CA THR A 543 -31.04 1.17 15.84
C THR A 543 -29.98 1.38 14.76
N MET A 544 -30.37 1.55 13.49
CA MET A 544 -29.43 1.84 12.40
C MET A 544 -28.69 3.16 12.60
N ARG A 545 -29.43 4.24 12.89
CA ARG A 545 -28.84 5.57 13.12
C ARG A 545 -27.93 5.58 14.34
N GLN A 546 -28.32 4.90 15.42
CA GLN A 546 -27.51 4.79 16.62
C GLN A 546 -26.17 4.10 16.33
N ARG A 547 -26.19 2.97 15.62
CA ARG A 547 -24.96 2.24 15.26
C ARG A 547 -24.05 3.06 14.35
N GLU A 548 -24.62 3.72 13.34
CA GLU A 548 -23.87 4.59 12.43
C GLU A 548 -23.23 5.78 13.17
N THR A 549 -23.95 6.36 14.13
CA THR A 549 -23.47 7.49 14.93
C THR A 549 -22.31 7.08 15.83
N ALA A 550 -22.43 5.96 16.55
CA ALA A 550 -21.33 5.44 17.40
C ALA A 550 -20.05 5.22 16.58
N ILE A 551 -20.22 4.60 15.43
CA ILE A 551 -19.17 4.38 14.44
C ILE A 551 -18.53 5.71 13.97
N ILE A 552 -19.30 6.78 13.74
CA ILE A 552 -18.78 8.10 13.34
C ILE A 552 -17.99 8.74 14.50
N GLU A 553 -18.48 8.60 15.73
CA GLU A 553 -17.82 9.11 16.93
C GLU A 553 -16.47 8.42 17.15
N ASP A 554 -16.39 7.10 16.98
CA ASP A 554 -15.12 6.35 17.04
C ASP A 554 -14.08 6.90 16.05
N ILE A 555 -14.46 7.11 14.78
CA ILE A 555 -13.54 7.65 13.75
C ILE A 555 -13.10 9.07 14.12
N LYS A 556 -14.01 9.90 14.62
CA LYS A 556 -13.69 11.28 15.03
C LYS A 556 -12.73 11.29 16.22
N GLU A 557 -12.90 10.37 17.16
CA GLU A 557 -11.98 10.21 18.30
C GLU A 557 -10.59 9.76 17.82
N GLU A 558 -10.51 8.80 16.89
CA GLU A 558 -9.24 8.40 16.28
C GLU A 558 -8.57 9.54 15.51
N LEU A 559 -9.34 10.31 14.73
CA LEU A 559 -8.86 11.51 14.03
C LEU A 559 -8.38 12.59 14.99
N PHE A 560 -9.03 12.74 16.15
CA PHE A 560 -8.59 13.67 17.19
C PHE A 560 -7.24 13.26 17.77
N LYS A 561 -7.10 11.99 18.17
CA LYS A 561 -5.83 11.43 18.66
C LYS A 561 -4.71 11.54 17.63
N LEU A 562 -5.04 11.34 16.35
CA LEU A 562 -4.09 11.49 15.25
C LEU A 562 -3.69 12.95 15.03
N LYS A 563 -4.63 13.91 15.12
CA LYS A 563 -4.33 15.34 15.08
C LYS A 563 -3.43 15.76 16.23
N GLU A 564 -3.69 15.27 17.44
CA GLU A 564 -2.81 15.50 18.59
C GLU A 564 -1.41 14.89 18.37
N ALA A 565 -1.31 13.73 17.72
CA ALA A 565 -0.01 13.16 17.35
C ALA A 565 0.71 13.98 16.26
N LEU A 566 -0.02 14.42 15.23
CA LEU A 566 0.48 15.31 14.18
C LEU A 566 0.97 16.62 14.80
N ASP A 567 0.21 17.22 15.69
CA ASP A 567 0.59 18.44 16.38
C ASP A 567 1.72 18.18 17.38
N GLY A 568 1.75 17.06 18.09
CA GLY A 568 2.81 16.72 19.04
C GLY A 568 4.17 16.41 18.39
N GLU A 569 4.19 15.71 17.26
CA GLU A 569 5.39 15.50 16.42
C GLU A 569 5.86 16.83 15.81
N ARG A 570 4.92 17.67 15.34
CA ARG A 570 5.19 19.05 14.88
C ARG A 570 5.81 19.95 15.96
N HIS A 571 5.69 19.61 17.24
CA HIS A 571 6.22 20.37 18.38
C HIS A 571 7.35 19.65 19.14
N GLY A 572 7.85 18.50 18.67
CA GLY A 572 8.98 17.77 19.29
C GLY A 572 8.69 17.25 20.71
N LEU A 573 7.43 17.08 21.07
CA LEU A 573 6.97 16.70 22.42
C LEU A 573 6.06 15.47 22.32
N PHE A 574 6.62 14.29 22.06
CA PHE A 574 5.86 13.04 22.24
C PHE A 574 6.64 12.04 23.08
N ALA A 575 6.23 11.91 24.34
CA ALA A 575 6.69 10.90 25.30
C ALA A 575 5.49 10.06 25.77
N GLY A 576 4.73 9.49 24.81
CA GLY A 576 3.56 8.65 25.09
C GLY A 576 3.52 7.39 24.24
N HIS A 577 3.18 6.26 24.86
CA HIS A 577 2.87 4.98 24.20
C HIS A 577 1.47 5.04 23.57
N ASN A 578 1.35 5.61 22.36
CA ASN A 578 0.12 5.58 21.56
C ASN A 578 0.43 4.99 20.16
N ARG A 579 -0.61 4.53 19.45
CA ARG A 579 -0.56 3.94 18.08
C ARG A 579 0.26 4.75 17.08
N TYR A 580 0.28 6.08 17.26
CA TYR A 580 0.91 7.03 16.36
C TYR A 580 2.34 7.44 16.77
N SER A 581 2.87 6.85 17.83
CA SER A 581 4.22 7.16 18.32
C SER A 581 5.28 6.70 17.31
N GLY A 582 6.27 7.57 17.04
CA GLY A 582 7.36 7.31 16.11
C GLY A 582 7.00 7.31 14.62
N MET A 583 5.81 7.80 14.23
CA MET A 583 5.44 8.03 12.83
C MET A 583 5.97 9.37 12.34
N SER A 584 6.34 9.45 11.07
CA SER A 584 6.68 10.70 10.41
C SER A 584 5.44 11.55 10.11
N ALA A 585 5.64 12.86 9.94
CA ALA A 585 4.57 13.78 9.57
C ALA A 585 3.84 13.39 8.26
N GLU A 586 4.55 12.76 7.32
CA GLU A 586 3.97 12.27 6.07
C GLU A 586 3.05 11.08 6.31
N GLU A 587 3.52 10.07 7.06
CA GLU A 587 2.73 8.89 7.43
C GLU A 587 1.50 9.26 8.27
N LEU A 588 1.63 10.21 9.20
CA LEU A 588 0.50 10.72 9.97
C LEU A 588 -0.50 11.45 9.08
N THR A 589 -0.03 12.18 8.06
CA THR A 589 -0.88 12.88 7.10
C THR A 589 -1.61 11.89 6.18
N GLU A 590 -0.95 10.81 5.76
CA GLU A 590 -1.57 9.71 5.01
C GLU A 590 -2.64 9.01 5.85
N CYS A 591 -2.34 8.64 7.09
CA CYS A 591 -3.32 8.07 8.01
C CYS A 591 -4.50 9.01 8.26
N HIS A 592 -4.22 10.32 8.36
CA HIS A 592 -5.27 11.34 8.53
C HIS A 592 -6.16 11.36 7.30
N THR A 593 -5.57 11.35 6.11
CA THR A 593 -6.31 11.38 4.85
C THR A 593 -7.14 10.12 4.67
N LEU A 594 -6.62 8.94 5.03
CA LEU A 594 -7.35 7.68 4.98
C LEU A 594 -8.53 7.65 5.97
N LEU A 595 -8.32 8.05 7.23
CA LEU A 595 -9.38 8.13 8.23
C LEU A 595 -10.41 9.19 7.89
N GLN A 596 -9.98 10.34 7.35
CA GLN A 596 -10.85 11.40 6.87
C GLN A 596 -11.70 10.90 5.69
N HIS A 597 -11.11 10.16 4.74
CA HIS A 597 -11.83 9.53 3.65
C HIS A 597 -12.84 8.49 4.17
N ARG A 598 -12.51 7.71 5.19
CA ARG A 598 -13.46 6.80 5.86
C ARG A 598 -14.59 7.56 6.56
N LEU A 599 -14.34 8.76 7.07
CA LEU A 599 -15.35 9.61 7.67
C LEU A 599 -16.28 10.24 6.64
N THR A 600 -15.78 10.59 5.45
CA THR A 600 -16.59 11.17 4.37
C THR A 600 -17.31 10.10 3.53
N SER A 601 -16.74 8.92 3.40
CA SER A 601 -17.28 7.80 2.60
C SER A 601 -18.16 6.89 3.45
N ARG A 602 -19.32 7.41 3.86
CA ARG A 602 -20.30 6.70 4.70
C ARG A 602 -21.53 6.28 3.91
N PRO A 603 -22.23 5.21 4.33
CA PRO A 603 -23.42 4.77 3.64
C PRO A 603 -24.51 5.83 3.74
N VAL A 604 -25.24 6.04 2.64
CA VAL A 604 -26.39 6.92 2.64
C VAL A 604 -27.57 6.14 3.22
N LEU A 605 -27.83 6.36 4.51
CA LEU A 605 -28.93 5.72 5.22
C LEU A 605 -30.30 6.25 4.75
N PRO A 606 -31.31 5.38 4.66
CA PRO A 606 -32.66 5.80 4.27
C PRO A 606 -33.30 6.69 5.33
N GLN A 607 -33.95 7.78 4.90
CA GLN A 607 -34.75 8.64 5.79
C GLN A 607 -36.05 7.96 6.22
N GLU A 608 -36.59 7.12 5.34
CA GLU A 608 -37.84 6.41 5.54
C GLU A 608 -37.74 4.96 5.05
N MET A 609 -38.47 4.06 5.72
CA MET A 609 -38.62 2.67 5.31
C MET A 609 -39.92 2.56 4.51
N VAL A 610 -39.82 2.06 3.27
CA VAL A 610 -41.00 1.80 2.43
C VAL A 610 -41.61 0.48 2.87
N VAL A 611 -42.92 0.44 3.03
CA VAL A 611 -43.63 -0.77 3.45
C VAL A 611 -44.52 -1.25 2.32
N VAL A 612 -44.43 -2.53 1.98
CA VAL A 612 -45.13 -3.15 0.86
C VAL A 612 -45.92 -4.38 1.31
N SER A 613 -47.11 -4.51 0.73
CA SER A 613 -47.93 -5.70 0.89
C SER A 613 -47.40 -6.83 0.00
N SER A 614 -47.38 -8.04 0.56
CA SER A 614 -47.07 -9.25 -0.22
C SER A 614 -48.31 -9.82 -0.92
N ALA A 615 -49.51 -9.26 -0.66
CA ALA A 615 -50.77 -9.68 -1.25
C ALA A 615 -51.04 -9.05 -2.63
N ASP A 616 -52.05 -9.57 -3.35
CA ASP A 616 -52.47 -9.07 -4.67
C ASP A 616 -52.96 -7.62 -4.68
N SER A 617 -53.13 -6.99 -3.50
CA SER A 617 -53.53 -5.58 -3.39
C SER A 617 -52.45 -4.60 -3.84
N LEU A 618 -51.18 -5.03 -3.90
CA LEU A 618 -50.01 -4.23 -4.32
C LEU A 618 -49.82 -2.92 -3.53
N ASP A 619 -50.38 -2.84 -2.32
CA ASP A 619 -50.26 -1.67 -1.46
C ASP A 619 -48.78 -1.37 -1.18
N GLY A 620 -48.38 -0.11 -1.37
CA GLY A 620 -47.00 0.35 -1.16
C GLY A 620 -46.03 0.13 -2.34
N ILE A 621 -46.35 -0.73 -3.31
CA ILE A 621 -45.49 -0.95 -4.50
C ILE A 621 -45.35 0.31 -5.38
N PRO A 622 -46.41 1.10 -5.65
CA PRO A 622 -46.26 2.36 -6.39
C PRO A 622 -45.33 3.37 -5.69
N LEU A 623 -45.40 3.42 -4.36
CA LEU A 623 -44.51 4.27 -3.55
C LEU A 623 -43.05 3.77 -3.63
N LEU A 624 -42.83 2.46 -3.60
CA LEU A 624 -41.50 1.86 -3.78
C LEU A 624 -40.89 2.25 -5.15
N VAL A 625 -41.66 2.10 -6.23
CA VAL A 625 -41.24 2.47 -7.59
C VAL A 625 -40.88 3.95 -7.65
N HIS A 626 -41.72 4.83 -7.09
CA HIS A 626 -41.47 6.26 -7.06
C HIS A 626 -40.17 6.61 -6.29
N THR A 627 -39.96 6.02 -5.11
CA THR A 627 -38.77 6.24 -4.30
C THR A 627 -37.49 5.78 -5.02
N VAL A 628 -37.53 4.62 -5.69
CA VAL A 628 -36.39 4.12 -6.48
C VAL A 628 -36.06 5.06 -7.64
N LEU A 629 -37.07 5.58 -8.35
CA LEU A 629 -36.88 6.55 -9.42
C LEU A 629 -36.32 7.87 -8.91
N GLN A 630 -36.81 8.37 -7.78
CA GLN A 630 -36.30 9.60 -7.15
C GLN A 630 -34.83 9.46 -6.71
N LEU A 631 -34.47 8.32 -6.10
CA LEU A 631 -33.09 8.05 -5.67
C LEU A 631 -32.15 7.95 -6.87
N THR A 632 -32.59 7.30 -7.94
CA THR A 632 -31.76 7.11 -9.13
C THR A 632 -31.61 8.41 -9.91
N GLN A 633 -32.65 9.24 -10.04
CA GLN A 633 -32.52 10.56 -10.67
C GLN A 633 -31.57 11.53 -9.95
N ASN A 634 -31.19 11.26 -8.70
CA ASN A 634 -30.22 12.06 -7.96
C ASN A 634 -28.79 11.89 -8.52
N ARG A 635 -28.35 12.87 -9.31
CA ARG A 635 -27.01 12.92 -9.93
C ARG A 635 -25.86 13.02 -8.95
N GLN A 636 -26.08 13.45 -7.70
CA GLN A 636 -25.03 13.46 -6.67
C GLN A 636 -24.74 12.05 -6.16
N LEU A 637 -25.76 11.21 -6.06
CA LEU A 637 -25.62 9.82 -5.60
C LEU A 637 -25.17 8.90 -6.73
N PHE A 638 -25.65 9.17 -7.94
CA PHE A 638 -25.38 8.36 -9.11
C PHE A 638 -25.03 9.26 -10.32
N PRO A 639 -23.76 9.70 -10.41
CA PRO A 639 -23.33 10.53 -11.53
C PRO A 639 -23.36 9.75 -12.83
N ASN A 640 -23.78 10.41 -13.91
CA ASN A 640 -23.63 9.85 -15.25
C ASN A 640 -22.14 9.81 -15.61
N THR A 641 -21.70 8.72 -16.23
CA THR A 641 -20.34 8.61 -16.75
C THR A 641 -20.32 8.95 -18.22
N VAL A 642 -19.34 9.74 -18.64
CA VAL A 642 -19.11 10.03 -20.06
C VAL A 642 -18.17 8.98 -20.63
N VAL A 643 -18.54 8.36 -21.74
CA VAL A 643 -17.72 7.37 -22.46
C VAL A 643 -17.67 7.69 -23.96
N PRO A 644 -16.65 7.22 -24.70
CA PRO A 644 -16.64 7.33 -26.15
C PRO A 644 -17.82 6.57 -26.78
N GLU A 645 -18.37 7.10 -27.86
CA GLU A 645 -19.47 6.48 -28.63
C GLU A 645 -19.12 5.04 -29.06
N SER A 646 -17.89 4.80 -29.50
CA SER A 646 -17.42 3.46 -29.87
C SER A 646 -17.45 2.46 -28.71
N TRP A 647 -17.22 2.91 -27.47
CA TRP A 647 -17.28 2.05 -26.28
C TRP A 647 -18.74 1.73 -25.92
N ALA A 648 -19.63 2.72 -26.05
CA ALA A 648 -21.06 2.53 -25.81
C ALA A 648 -21.71 1.60 -26.86
N ASP A 649 -21.27 1.69 -28.12
CA ASP A 649 -21.74 0.81 -29.19
C ASP A 649 -21.23 -0.63 -29.00
N LEU A 650 -19.98 -0.82 -28.58
CA LEU A 650 -19.44 -2.14 -28.21
C LEU A 650 -20.24 -2.76 -27.05
N GLU A 651 -20.52 -1.98 -26.01
CA GLU A 651 -21.36 -2.41 -24.88
C GLU A 651 -22.76 -2.85 -25.34
N ARG A 652 -23.36 -2.12 -26.29
CA ARG A 652 -24.67 -2.48 -26.86
C ARG A 652 -24.61 -3.80 -27.60
N GLN A 653 -23.62 -4.00 -28.48
CA GLN A 653 -23.47 -5.26 -29.20
C GLN A 653 -23.22 -6.46 -28.27
N LEU A 654 -22.38 -6.28 -27.25
CA LEU A 654 -22.14 -7.33 -26.24
C LEU A 654 -23.40 -7.62 -25.41
N THR A 655 -24.22 -6.60 -25.15
CA THR A 655 -25.51 -6.76 -24.47
C THR A 655 -26.50 -7.54 -25.34
N ASP A 656 -26.56 -7.25 -26.65
CA ASP A 656 -27.41 -7.99 -27.58
C ASP A 656 -26.96 -9.45 -27.72
N ALA A 657 -25.64 -9.71 -27.68
CA ALA A 657 -25.06 -11.04 -27.67
C ALA A 657 -25.42 -11.84 -26.40
N ARG A 658 -25.91 -11.22 -25.32
CA ARG A 658 -26.40 -11.94 -24.13
C ARG A 658 -27.63 -12.82 -24.43
N ASN A 659 -28.28 -12.66 -25.58
CA ASN A 659 -29.35 -13.57 -26.01
C ASN A 659 -28.83 -14.82 -26.75
N SER A 660 -27.53 -14.89 -27.06
CA SER A 660 -26.88 -16.06 -27.66
C SER A 660 -26.95 -17.27 -26.72
N PRO A 661 -26.96 -18.52 -27.20
CA PRO A 661 -26.75 -19.69 -26.34
C PRO A 661 -25.33 -19.77 -25.76
N ASP A 662 -24.35 -19.01 -26.28
CA ASP A 662 -22.96 -19.11 -25.83
C ASP A 662 -22.77 -18.49 -24.43
N HIS A 663 -21.95 -19.13 -23.59
CA HIS A 663 -21.65 -18.66 -22.22
C HIS A 663 -20.48 -17.66 -22.16
N PHE A 664 -19.56 -17.76 -23.12
CA PHE A 664 -18.42 -16.87 -23.28
C PHE A 664 -18.13 -16.70 -24.78
N LEU A 665 -17.64 -15.53 -25.16
CA LEU A 665 -17.21 -15.24 -26.52
C LEU A 665 -15.68 -15.34 -26.60
N THR A 666 -15.13 -15.71 -27.75
CA THR A 666 -13.69 -15.61 -27.94
C THR A 666 -13.27 -14.17 -28.21
N TYR A 667 -12.03 -13.82 -27.90
CA TYR A 667 -11.48 -12.50 -28.20
C TYR A 667 -11.60 -12.17 -29.70
N GLU A 668 -11.37 -13.15 -30.58
CA GLU A 668 -11.50 -12.97 -32.03
C GLU A 668 -12.95 -12.65 -32.46
N GLN A 669 -13.95 -13.26 -31.83
CA GLN A 669 -15.35 -12.93 -32.10
C GLN A 669 -15.66 -11.48 -31.72
N VAL A 670 -15.19 -11.05 -30.54
CA VAL A 670 -15.38 -9.67 -30.08
C VAL A 670 -14.56 -8.66 -30.89
N ALA A 671 -13.38 -9.04 -31.37
CA ALA A 671 -12.58 -8.22 -32.28
C ALA A 671 -13.30 -7.95 -33.60
N ARG A 672 -13.97 -8.96 -34.18
CA ARG A 672 -14.81 -8.77 -35.37
C ARG A 672 -16.01 -7.87 -35.10
N MET A 673 -16.69 -8.05 -33.96
CA MET A 673 -17.77 -7.16 -33.52
C MET A 673 -17.30 -5.70 -33.36
N ALA A 674 -16.09 -5.51 -32.84
CA ALA A 674 -15.45 -4.21 -32.69
C ALA A 674 -15.08 -3.57 -34.04
N GLU A 675 -14.59 -4.37 -35.00
CA GLU A 675 -14.31 -3.90 -36.36
C GLU A 675 -15.56 -3.37 -37.06
N ASP A 676 -16.71 -4.02 -36.86
CA ASP A 676 -18.00 -3.62 -37.45
C ASP A 676 -18.45 -2.20 -37.01
N ILE A 677 -18.02 -1.75 -35.83
CA ILE A 677 -18.28 -0.38 -35.31
C ILE A 677 -17.09 0.57 -35.51
N GLY A 678 -16.06 0.14 -36.24
CA GLY A 678 -14.87 0.94 -36.53
C GLY A 678 -13.90 1.06 -35.34
N LEU A 679 -13.95 0.15 -34.36
CA LEU A 679 -13.00 0.05 -33.26
C LEU A 679 -11.90 -0.97 -33.65
N THR A 680 -10.67 -0.50 -33.82
CA THR A 680 -9.53 -1.34 -34.22
C THR A 680 -9.03 -2.20 -33.05
N GLU A 681 -8.36 -3.31 -33.33
CA GLU A 681 -7.84 -4.23 -32.31
C GLU A 681 -6.98 -3.54 -31.23
N GLU A 682 -6.09 -2.63 -31.62
CA GLU A 682 -5.26 -1.84 -30.69
C GLU A 682 -6.09 -0.98 -29.71
N ARG A 683 -7.30 -0.58 -30.12
CA ARG A 683 -8.22 0.27 -29.34
C ARG A 683 -9.31 -0.51 -28.63
N LEU A 684 -9.41 -1.81 -28.87
CA LEU A 684 -10.38 -2.68 -28.21
C LEU A 684 -10.01 -2.92 -26.74
N VAL A 685 -8.73 -3.12 -26.46
CA VAL A 685 -8.24 -3.45 -25.11
C VAL A 685 -8.69 -2.43 -24.05
N PRO A 686 -8.54 -1.10 -24.23
CA PRO A 686 -8.98 -0.13 -23.24
C PRO A 686 -10.50 -0.13 -23.01
N ALA A 687 -11.28 -0.37 -24.07
CA ALA A 687 -12.73 -0.50 -23.97
C ALA A 687 -13.12 -1.74 -23.16
N LEU A 688 -12.49 -2.90 -23.43
CA LEU A 688 -12.72 -4.13 -22.68
C LEU A 688 -12.29 -4.02 -21.22
N ARG A 689 -11.15 -3.38 -20.93
CA ARG A 689 -10.72 -3.09 -19.55
C ARG A 689 -11.75 -2.25 -18.81
N TYR A 690 -12.25 -1.19 -19.44
CA TYR A 690 -13.27 -0.34 -18.85
C TYR A 690 -14.58 -1.12 -18.59
N LEU A 691 -15.08 -1.88 -19.56
CA LEU A 691 -16.29 -2.69 -19.40
C LEU A 691 -16.11 -3.79 -18.34
N HIS A 692 -14.91 -4.33 -18.20
CA HIS A 692 -14.55 -5.26 -17.12
C HIS A 692 -14.60 -4.61 -15.75
N LEU A 693 -14.01 -3.42 -15.59
CA LEU A 693 -13.98 -2.69 -14.32
C LEU A 693 -15.36 -2.21 -13.87
N VAL A 694 -16.23 -1.87 -14.82
CA VAL A 694 -17.64 -1.52 -14.55
C VAL A 694 -18.51 -2.77 -14.28
N GLY A 695 -18.00 -3.96 -14.60
CA GLY A 695 -18.67 -5.24 -14.36
C GLY A 695 -19.77 -5.56 -15.36
N GLU A 696 -19.74 -4.98 -16.57
CA GLU A 696 -20.64 -5.39 -17.65
C GLU A 696 -20.18 -6.68 -18.35
N ILE A 697 -18.87 -6.90 -18.35
CA ILE A 697 -18.23 -8.14 -18.80
C ILE A 697 -17.20 -8.59 -17.78
N LEU A 698 -16.73 -9.83 -17.90
CA LEU A 698 -15.50 -10.25 -17.23
C LEU A 698 -14.46 -10.67 -18.26
N TRP A 699 -13.27 -10.09 -18.14
CA TRP A 699 -12.16 -10.35 -19.05
C TRP A 699 -10.85 -10.21 -18.28
N TYR A 700 -9.94 -11.18 -18.46
CA TYR A 700 -8.73 -11.28 -17.66
C TYR A 700 -7.49 -11.29 -18.56
N GLU A 701 -7.02 -10.10 -18.92
CA GLU A 701 -5.87 -9.90 -19.81
C GLU A 701 -4.58 -10.59 -19.31
N ASP A 702 -4.33 -10.55 -18.00
CA ASP A 702 -3.11 -11.09 -17.39
C ASP A 702 -3.09 -12.63 -17.27
N ASN A 703 -4.18 -13.31 -17.66
CA ASN A 703 -4.28 -14.76 -17.54
C ASN A 703 -4.11 -15.43 -18.90
N ALA A 704 -3.11 -16.29 -19.03
CA ALA A 704 -2.76 -16.94 -20.30
C ALA A 704 -3.92 -17.68 -20.98
N MET A 705 -4.85 -18.26 -20.22
CA MET A 705 -6.02 -18.98 -20.75
C MET A 705 -7.24 -18.08 -20.87
N LEU A 706 -7.52 -17.25 -19.85
CA LEU A 706 -8.76 -16.46 -19.80
C LEU A 706 -8.70 -15.19 -20.67
N LYS A 707 -7.53 -14.72 -21.09
CA LYS A 707 -7.39 -13.55 -21.97
C LYS A 707 -8.10 -13.73 -23.32
N ASP A 708 -8.21 -14.98 -23.79
CA ASP A 708 -8.81 -15.30 -25.09
C ASP A 708 -10.34 -15.45 -25.00
N TYR A 709 -10.93 -15.34 -23.80
CA TYR A 709 -12.35 -15.51 -23.55
C TYR A 709 -12.95 -14.32 -22.80
N ILE A 710 -14.09 -13.83 -23.30
CA ILE A 710 -14.85 -12.71 -22.73
C ILE A 710 -16.18 -13.25 -22.21
N PHE A 711 -16.34 -13.16 -20.90
CA PHE A 711 -17.59 -13.52 -20.22
C PHE A 711 -18.56 -12.34 -20.32
N HIS A 712 -19.25 -12.26 -21.45
CA HIS A 712 -20.24 -11.22 -21.77
C HIS A 712 -21.54 -11.32 -20.95
N LYS A 713 -21.75 -12.45 -20.27
CA LYS A 713 -22.84 -12.72 -19.34
C LYS A 713 -22.31 -12.99 -17.94
N PRO A 714 -22.16 -11.96 -17.10
CA PRO A 714 -21.83 -12.16 -15.68
C PRO A 714 -22.85 -13.06 -14.95
N SER A 715 -24.08 -13.16 -15.45
CA SER A 715 -25.13 -14.06 -14.93
C SER A 715 -24.73 -15.53 -14.98
N ASP A 716 -24.03 -15.96 -16.00
CA ASP A 716 -23.70 -17.38 -16.20
C ASP A 716 -22.70 -17.88 -15.16
N LEU A 717 -21.89 -16.96 -14.60
CA LEU A 717 -21.03 -17.29 -13.47
C LEU A 717 -21.83 -17.65 -12.22
N ILE A 718 -22.99 -17.03 -12.04
CA ILE A 718 -23.89 -17.37 -10.95
C ILE A 718 -24.32 -18.81 -11.10
N ASP A 719 -24.66 -19.26 -12.31
CA ASP A 719 -25.13 -20.62 -12.53
C ASP A 719 -24.01 -21.65 -12.35
N ILE A 720 -22.78 -21.29 -12.73
CA ILE A 720 -21.57 -22.07 -12.39
C ILE A 720 -21.40 -22.14 -10.85
N PHE A 721 -21.54 -21.02 -10.14
CA PHE A 721 -21.42 -21.02 -8.69
C PHE A 721 -22.58 -21.72 -7.97
N LYS A 722 -23.82 -21.62 -8.47
CA LYS A 722 -25.00 -22.38 -8.02
C LYS A 722 -24.72 -23.88 -8.06
N ALA A 723 -24.11 -24.33 -9.16
CA ALA A 723 -23.76 -25.72 -9.34
C ALA A 723 -22.72 -26.19 -8.32
N ILE A 724 -21.74 -25.34 -8.00
CA ILE A 724 -20.61 -25.68 -7.12
C ILE A 724 -20.98 -25.56 -5.64
N PHE A 725 -21.57 -24.44 -5.23
CA PHE A 725 -21.88 -24.09 -3.84
C PHE A 725 -23.31 -24.50 -3.44
N ARG A 726 -23.56 -25.81 -3.33
CA ARG A 726 -24.90 -26.35 -3.04
C ARG A 726 -25.21 -26.44 -1.55
N HIS A 727 -26.38 -25.97 -1.13
CA HIS A 727 -26.91 -26.17 0.24
C HIS A 727 -27.47 -27.57 0.50
N ASP A 728 -27.89 -28.27 -0.56
CA ASP A 728 -28.44 -29.62 -0.54
C ASP A 728 -27.37 -30.70 -0.85
N ILE A 729 -26.09 -30.39 -0.65
CA ILE A 729 -24.99 -31.22 -1.20
C ILE A 729 -25.01 -32.67 -0.74
N GLU A 730 -25.45 -32.95 0.50
CA GLU A 730 -25.56 -34.31 1.01
C GLU A 730 -26.66 -35.13 0.31
N GLN A 731 -27.77 -34.47 -0.05
CA GLN A 731 -28.90 -35.05 -0.79
C GLN A 731 -28.54 -35.24 -2.27
N PHE A 732 -27.87 -34.25 -2.87
CA PHE A 732 -27.37 -34.32 -4.24
C PHE A 732 -26.35 -35.46 -4.43
N LEU A 733 -25.43 -35.64 -3.48
CA LEU A 733 -24.43 -36.71 -3.48
C LEU A 733 -25.04 -38.08 -3.10
N THR A 734 -26.05 -38.52 -3.83
CA THR A 734 -26.64 -39.87 -3.75
C THR A 734 -26.40 -40.65 -5.04
N TYR A 735 -25.91 -41.90 -4.93
CA TYR A 735 -25.59 -42.74 -6.10
C TYR A 735 -26.84 -43.11 -6.94
N GLY A 736 -28.05 -42.88 -6.42
CA GLY A 736 -29.30 -43.03 -7.14
C GLY A 736 -29.50 -41.97 -8.23
N ASN A 737 -28.77 -40.86 -8.18
CA ASN A 737 -28.81 -39.83 -9.20
C ASN A 737 -28.07 -40.31 -10.47
N GLU A 738 -28.80 -40.43 -11.58
CA GLU A 738 -28.31 -40.98 -12.85
C GLU A 738 -27.15 -40.16 -13.44
N VAL A 739 -26.99 -38.89 -13.06
CA VAL A 739 -25.89 -38.01 -13.50
C VAL A 739 -24.52 -38.61 -13.21
N PHE A 740 -24.30 -39.20 -12.04
CA PHE A 740 -22.99 -39.76 -11.67
C PHE A 740 -22.64 -41.04 -12.46
N LYS A 741 -23.66 -41.76 -12.95
CA LYS A 741 -23.48 -42.93 -13.83
C LYS A 741 -23.29 -42.52 -15.29
N ARG A 742 -24.09 -41.56 -15.77
CA ARG A 742 -24.15 -41.14 -17.18
C ARG A 742 -23.03 -40.17 -17.56
N VAL A 743 -22.79 -39.16 -16.73
CA VAL A 743 -21.84 -38.06 -17.02
C VAL A 743 -20.49 -38.31 -16.36
N GLY A 744 -20.50 -38.78 -15.10
CA GLY A 744 -19.28 -39.05 -14.34
C GLY A 744 -18.61 -40.39 -14.64
N HIS A 745 -19.30 -41.30 -15.33
CA HIS A 745 -18.87 -42.69 -15.59
C HIS A 745 -18.36 -43.42 -14.31
N MET A 746 -18.93 -43.12 -13.15
CA MET A 746 -18.42 -43.60 -11.86
C MET A 746 -19.08 -44.91 -11.41
N THR A 747 -18.28 -45.88 -10.95
CA THR A 747 -18.80 -47.05 -10.24
C THR A 747 -19.25 -46.70 -8.82
N LYS A 748 -20.09 -47.55 -8.20
CA LYS A 748 -20.58 -47.36 -6.82
C LYS A 748 -19.46 -47.27 -5.78
N GLN A 749 -18.35 -47.98 -5.99
CA GLN A 749 -17.18 -47.93 -5.11
C GLN A 749 -16.39 -46.62 -5.31
N GLN A 750 -16.14 -46.22 -6.55
CA GLN A 750 -15.50 -44.94 -6.87
C GLN A 750 -16.30 -43.74 -6.34
N PHE A 751 -17.63 -43.77 -6.49
CA PHE A 751 -18.52 -42.73 -5.97
C PHE A 751 -18.42 -42.59 -4.45
N ARG A 752 -18.39 -43.71 -3.69
CA ARG A 752 -18.23 -43.66 -2.23
C ARG A 752 -16.90 -43.03 -1.82
N LEU A 753 -15.83 -43.35 -2.53
CA LEU A 753 -14.51 -42.79 -2.27
C LEU A 753 -14.49 -41.28 -2.54
N VAL A 754 -15.00 -40.84 -3.70
CA VAL A 754 -15.05 -39.42 -4.08
C VAL A 754 -15.96 -38.63 -3.14
N LYS A 755 -17.14 -39.15 -2.79
CA LYS A 755 -18.04 -38.52 -1.80
C LYS A 755 -17.34 -38.33 -0.46
N SER A 756 -16.62 -39.35 0.03
CA SER A 756 -15.92 -39.24 1.31
C SER A 756 -14.77 -38.23 1.27
N ARG A 757 -14.01 -38.16 0.16
CA ARG A 757 -12.90 -37.20 0.01
C ARG A 757 -13.40 -35.76 -0.07
N PHE A 758 -14.47 -35.53 -0.81
CA PHE A 758 -15.09 -34.23 -0.96
C PHE A 758 -15.68 -33.71 0.37
N LEU A 759 -16.53 -34.51 1.04
CA LEU A 759 -17.20 -34.07 2.28
C LEU A 759 -16.28 -34.00 3.51
N LYS A 760 -15.18 -34.76 3.55
CA LYS A 760 -14.25 -34.72 4.69
C LYS A 760 -13.07 -33.78 4.50
N GLY A 761 -12.62 -33.58 3.25
CA GLY A 761 -11.38 -32.88 2.96
C GLY A 761 -11.47 -31.85 1.83
N GLY A 762 -12.67 -31.47 1.37
CA GLY A 762 -12.84 -30.43 0.34
C GLY A 762 -12.27 -30.79 -1.04
N GLN A 763 -11.89 -32.06 -1.27
CA GLN A 763 -11.24 -32.51 -2.50
C GLN A 763 -12.24 -32.82 -3.61
N MET A 764 -12.16 -32.08 -4.72
CA MET A 764 -13.03 -32.19 -5.89
C MET A 764 -12.23 -32.64 -7.12
N SER A 765 -12.60 -33.77 -7.72
CA SER A 765 -12.04 -34.18 -9.01
C SER A 765 -12.72 -33.45 -10.18
N VAL A 766 -12.01 -33.27 -11.31
CA VAL A 766 -12.63 -32.71 -12.54
C VAL A 766 -13.86 -33.50 -12.97
N GLY A 767 -13.84 -34.83 -12.81
CA GLY A 767 -15.01 -35.68 -13.10
C GLY A 767 -16.21 -35.39 -12.20
N LEU A 768 -15.99 -35.06 -10.92
CA LEU A 768 -17.06 -34.64 -10.01
C LEU A 768 -17.56 -33.24 -10.37
N LEU A 769 -16.67 -32.30 -10.70
CA LEU A 769 -17.03 -30.95 -11.15
C LEU A 769 -17.91 -31.00 -12.41
N ARG A 770 -17.59 -31.89 -13.36
CA ARG A 770 -18.42 -32.11 -14.56
C ARG A 770 -19.83 -32.59 -14.22
N CYS A 771 -20.00 -33.44 -13.21
CA CYS A 771 -21.32 -33.85 -12.71
C CYS A 771 -22.08 -32.72 -12.00
N PHE A 772 -21.37 -31.78 -11.36
CA PHE A 772 -22.01 -30.62 -10.73
C PHE A 772 -22.51 -29.65 -11.80
N LEU A 773 -21.71 -29.42 -12.84
CA LEU A 773 -22.03 -28.49 -13.93
C LEU A 773 -23.05 -29.06 -14.95
N SER A 774 -23.31 -30.37 -14.97
CA SER A 774 -24.24 -30.95 -15.94
C SER A 774 -25.69 -30.49 -15.74
N GLY A 775 -26.10 -30.14 -14.51
CA GLY A 775 -27.43 -29.62 -14.22
C GLY A 775 -27.68 -28.20 -14.75
N VAL A 776 -26.62 -27.39 -14.89
CA VAL A 776 -26.68 -26.05 -15.51
C VAL A 776 -27.01 -26.14 -17.01
N CYS A 777 -26.82 -27.33 -17.61
CA CYS A 777 -26.92 -27.55 -19.05
C CYS A 777 -28.28 -28.10 -19.52
N GLU A 778 -29.20 -28.46 -18.61
CA GLU A 778 -30.47 -29.12 -19.00
C GLU A 778 -31.59 -28.12 -19.38
N ASP A 779 -31.56 -26.89 -18.86
CA ASP A 779 -32.61 -25.87 -19.12
C ASP A 779 -32.44 -25.12 -20.46
N HIS A 780 -31.26 -25.17 -21.07
CA HIS A 780 -30.99 -24.54 -22.37
C HIS A 780 -30.37 -25.55 -23.33
N ARG A 781 -31.12 -25.90 -24.38
CA ARG A 781 -30.66 -26.79 -25.44
C ARG A 781 -29.37 -26.26 -26.04
N ASN A 782 -28.29 -27.03 -25.85
CA ASN A 782 -26.94 -26.89 -26.39
C ASN A 782 -25.96 -26.08 -25.54
N LEU A 783 -25.63 -26.63 -24.38
CA LEU A 783 -24.29 -26.50 -23.82
C LEU A 783 -23.46 -27.75 -24.08
N SER A 784 -22.37 -27.57 -24.83
CA SER A 784 -21.26 -28.52 -24.87
C SER A 784 -20.30 -28.33 -23.67
N VAL A 785 -20.77 -28.12 -22.42
CA VAL A 785 -19.90 -28.22 -21.19
C VAL A 785 -19.42 -29.65 -20.93
N VAL A 786 -19.68 -30.54 -21.88
CA VAL A 786 -19.11 -31.87 -22.01
C VAL A 786 -17.70 -31.80 -22.64
N ASP A 787 -17.32 -30.70 -23.29
CA ASP A 787 -15.99 -30.51 -23.90
C ASP A 787 -14.94 -30.09 -22.86
N HIS A 788 -13.74 -30.65 -22.98
CA HIS A 788 -12.62 -30.43 -22.06
C HIS A 788 -12.18 -28.96 -22.01
N ARG A 789 -12.34 -28.22 -23.12
CA ARG A 789 -11.94 -26.81 -23.21
C ARG A 789 -12.76 -25.91 -22.27
N SER A 790 -14.09 -26.02 -22.28
CA SER A 790 -14.96 -25.21 -21.41
C SER A 790 -14.73 -25.49 -19.92
N LEU A 791 -14.50 -26.76 -19.55
CA LEU A 791 -14.14 -27.12 -18.18
C LEU A 791 -12.81 -26.49 -17.74
N SER A 792 -11.81 -26.44 -18.63
CA SER A 792 -10.53 -25.80 -18.32
C SER A 792 -10.65 -24.28 -18.11
N VAL A 793 -11.54 -23.62 -18.84
CA VAL A 793 -11.87 -22.20 -18.67
C VAL A 793 -12.52 -21.97 -17.30
N VAL A 794 -13.53 -22.78 -16.93
CA VAL A 794 -14.19 -22.69 -15.62
C VAL A 794 -13.20 -22.95 -14.48
N VAL A 795 -12.35 -23.96 -14.57
CA VAL A 795 -11.32 -24.21 -13.54
C VAL A 795 -10.34 -23.05 -13.43
N SER A 796 -9.91 -22.47 -14.54
CA SER A 796 -9.03 -21.29 -14.55
C SER A 796 -9.71 -20.09 -13.91
N LEU A 797 -11.02 -19.93 -14.12
CA LEU A 797 -11.83 -18.88 -13.52
C LEU A 797 -11.98 -19.08 -11.99
N LEU A 798 -12.26 -20.29 -11.52
CA LEU A 798 -12.34 -20.61 -10.09
C LEU A 798 -11.02 -20.33 -9.37
N LYS A 799 -9.88 -20.65 -10.02
CA LYS A 799 -8.55 -20.30 -9.53
C LYS A 799 -8.33 -18.78 -9.49
N LYS A 800 -8.80 -18.05 -10.50
CA LYS A 800 -8.69 -16.58 -10.58
C LYS A 800 -9.50 -15.88 -9.47
N PHE A 801 -10.67 -16.41 -9.12
CA PHE A 801 -11.46 -15.95 -7.97
C PHE A 801 -10.96 -16.45 -6.61
N GLU A 802 -9.86 -17.21 -6.59
CA GLU A 802 -9.28 -17.78 -5.36
C GLU A 802 -10.27 -18.67 -4.59
N LEU A 803 -11.17 -19.34 -5.33
CA LEU A 803 -12.16 -20.27 -4.77
C LEU A 803 -11.64 -21.70 -4.68
N CYS A 804 -10.60 -22.01 -5.45
CA CYS A 804 -9.91 -23.30 -5.39
C CYS A 804 -8.45 -23.18 -5.81
N TYR A 805 -7.67 -24.21 -5.50
CA TYR A 805 -6.35 -24.44 -6.09
C TYR A 805 -6.21 -25.91 -6.53
N GLN A 806 -5.21 -26.18 -7.35
CA GLN A 806 -4.92 -27.54 -7.83
C GLN A 806 -3.88 -28.22 -6.94
N LEU A 807 -4.13 -29.46 -6.56
CA LEU A 807 -3.21 -30.29 -5.78
C LEU A 807 -2.17 -30.96 -6.70
N PRO A 808 -0.95 -31.23 -6.20
CA PRO A 808 0.09 -31.96 -6.95
C PRO A 808 -0.34 -33.38 -7.30
N ASP A 809 0.08 -33.88 -8.47
CA ASP A 809 -0.29 -35.23 -8.95
C ASP A 809 0.23 -36.37 -8.04
N SER A 810 1.22 -36.12 -7.17
CA SER A 810 1.75 -37.10 -6.21
C SER A 810 0.76 -37.51 -5.12
N GLU A 811 -0.27 -36.69 -4.85
CA GLU A 811 -1.36 -37.03 -3.92
C GLU A 811 -2.50 -37.80 -4.61
N ALA A 812 -2.43 -38.01 -5.93
CA ALA A 812 -3.36 -38.87 -6.66
C ALA A 812 -3.02 -40.35 -6.38
N THR A 813 -3.85 -41.01 -5.58
CA THR A 813 -3.72 -42.45 -5.30
C THR A 813 -3.70 -43.30 -6.59
N PRO A 814 -2.88 -44.37 -6.67
CA PRO A 814 -2.88 -45.29 -7.80
C PRO A 814 -4.22 -46.04 -7.88
N GLY A 815 -4.87 -45.99 -9.05
CA GLY A 815 -6.10 -46.76 -9.31
C GLY A 815 -7.24 -45.99 -10.00
N LEU A 816 -7.09 -44.67 -10.19
CA LEU A 816 -7.95 -43.87 -11.08
C LEU A 816 -7.17 -43.61 -12.36
N THR A 817 -7.32 -44.45 -13.37
CA THR A 817 -6.69 -44.26 -14.68
C THR A 817 -7.35 -43.09 -15.41
N GLY A 818 -6.67 -41.95 -15.43
CA GLY A 818 -6.95 -40.80 -16.30
C GLY A 818 -6.31 -39.51 -15.75
N PRO A 819 -5.76 -38.63 -16.59
CA PRO A 819 -5.15 -37.37 -16.16
C PRO A 819 -6.26 -36.46 -15.60
N SER A 820 -6.42 -36.46 -14.28
CA SER A 820 -7.54 -35.77 -13.62
C SER A 820 -7.01 -34.95 -12.46
N ALA A 821 -6.69 -33.68 -12.73
CA ALA A 821 -6.32 -32.69 -11.73
C ALA A 821 -7.29 -32.74 -10.52
N LEU A 822 -6.77 -32.86 -9.30
CA LEU A 822 -7.58 -32.73 -8.08
C LEU A 822 -7.62 -31.24 -7.69
N LEU A 823 -8.82 -30.72 -7.44
CA LEU A 823 -9.03 -29.35 -6.96
C LEU A 823 -9.36 -29.40 -5.47
N PHE A 824 -8.91 -28.41 -4.72
CA PHE A 824 -9.26 -28.24 -3.32
C PHE A 824 -10.17 -27.03 -3.14
N LEU A 825 -11.32 -27.24 -2.49
CA LEU A 825 -12.32 -26.22 -2.18
C LEU A 825 -12.45 -26.06 -0.65
N PRO A 826 -11.86 -25.00 -0.06
CA PRO A 826 -11.88 -24.76 1.38
C PRO A 826 -13.28 -24.66 2.02
N TRP A 827 -14.29 -24.26 1.24
CA TRP A 827 -15.67 -24.04 1.72
C TRP A 827 -16.39 -25.31 2.20
N TYR A 828 -15.90 -26.49 1.83
CA TYR A 828 -16.47 -27.78 2.22
C TYR A 828 -15.68 -28.49 3.32
N LEU A 829 -14.79 -27.76 4.01
CA LEU A 829 -14.02 -28.31 5.11
C LEU A 829 -14.91 -28.71 6.30
N SER A 830 -14.54 -29.83 6.91
CA SER A 830 -15.17 -30.36 8.12
C SER A 830 -14.84 -29.48 9.34
N TYR A 831 -15.80 -29.37 10.27
CA TYR A 831 -15.59 -28.72 11.58
C TYR A 831 -14.68 -29.52 12.52
N ARG A 832 -14.38 -30.78 12.20
CA ARG A 832 -13.55 -31.63 13.05
C ARG A 832 -12.09 -31.20 12.96
N GLU A 833 -11.56 -30.74 14.09
CA GLU A 833 -10.14 -30.46 14.29
C GLU A 833 -9.30 -31.75 14.14
N PRO A 834 -8.10 -31.68 13.53
CA PRO A 834 -7.22 -32.84 13.39
C PRO A 834 -6.85 -33.44 14.75
N SER A 835 -6.99 -34.76 14.92
CA SER A 835 -6.71 -35.44 16.19
C SER A 835 -5.24 -35.38 16.61
N ASN A 836 -4.35 -35.14 15.66
CA ASN A 836 -2.91 -34.96 15.81
C ASN A 836 -2.49 -33.49 15.97
N LEU A 837 -3.41 -32.53 16.04
CA LEU A 837 -3.07 -31.11 16.15
C LEU A 837 -2.14 -30.82 17.33
N HIS A 838 -2.41 -31.38 18.51
CA HIS A 838 -1.57 -31.17 19.70
C HIS A 838 -0.12 -31.71 19.53
N ARG A 839 0.11 -32.61 18.56
CA ARG A 839 1.46 -33.07 18.19
C ARG A 839 2.13 -32.13 17.19
N MET A 840 1.36 -31.48 16.32
CA MET A 840 1.86 -30.54 15.31
C MET A 840 2.03 -29.12 15.89
N TRP A 841 1.21 -28.77 16.87
CA TRP A 841 1.21 -27.48 17.56
C TRP A 841 0.97 -27.69 19.07
N PRO A 842 2.03 -27.89 19.87
CA PRO A 842 1.94 -27.93 21.32
C PRO A 842 1.37 -26.63 21.89
N SER A 843 0.50 -26.75 22.91
CA SER A 843 -0.19 -25.63 23.56
C SER A 843 0.77 -24.66 24.27
N THR A 844 1.87 -25.16 24.84
CA THR A 844 2.93 -24.34 25.43
C THR A 844 4.07 -24.12 24.43
N VAL A 845 4.63 -22.91 24.42
CA VAL A 845 5.81 -22.59 23.62
C VAL A 845 7.04 -23.17 24.32
N PRO A 846 7.82 -24.08 23.70
CA PRO A 846 9.03 -24.60 24.32
C PRO A 846 10.14 -23.52 24.40
N GLU A 847 11.03 -23.59 25.40
CA GLU A 847 12.05 -22.56 25.68
C GLU A 847 12.99 -22.27 24.48
N ASN A 848 13.27 -23.28 23.65
CA ASN A 848 14.21 -23.20 22.52
C ASN A 848 13.56 -22.80 21.18
N TYR A 849 12.40 -22.16 21.22
CA TYR A 849 11.63 -21.80 20.04
C TYR A 849 11.26 -20.32 20.06
N SER A 850 11.41 -19.64 18.93
CA SER A 850 10.80 -18.32 18.71
C SER A 850 9.36 -18.47 18.22
N GLN A 851 8.43 -17.66 18.76
CA GLN A 851 7.05 -17.59 18.28
C GLN A 851 6.60 -16.13 18.18
N LEU A 852 6.00 -15.78 17.05
CA LEU A 852 5.30 -14.51 16.85
C LEU A 852 3.82 -14.78 16.57
N GLN A 853 2.96 -13.89 17.05
CA GLN A 853 1.51 -13.98 16.87
C GLN A 853 0.95 -12.62 16.45
N VAL A 854 0.19 -12.62 15.35
CA VAL A 854 -0.56 -11.46 14.87
C VAL A 854 -2.05 -11.76 14.92
N VAL A 855 -2.82 -10.81 15.44
CA VAL A 855 -4.27 -10.90 15.58
C VAL A 855 -4.92 -9.83 14.71
N TYR A 856 -5.80 -10.26 13.81
CA TYR A 856 -6.70 -9.38 13.08
C TYR A 856 -8.06 -9.41 13.76
N GLN A 857 -8.41 -8.32 14.42
CA GLN A 857 -9.65 -8.19 15.17
C GLN A 857 -10.70 -7.45 14.34
N PHE A 858 -11.88 -8.05 14.22
CA PHE A 858 -13.05 -7.49 13.56
C PHE A 858 -14.14 -7.22 14.63
N PRO A 859 -14.67 -5.98 14.74
CA PRO A 859 -15.68 -5.63 15.75
C PRO A 859 -17.02 -6.39 15.68
N SER A 860 -17.23 -7.21 14.65
CA SER A 860 -18.45 -8.00 14.49
C SER A 860 -18.15 -9.31 13.78
N VAL A 861 -18.18 -9.35 12.44
CA VAL A 861 -17.92 -10.56 11.65
C VAL A 861 -16.78 -10.27 10.66
N SER A 862 -15.90 -11.25 10.48
CA SER A 862 -14.90 -11.18 9.40
C SER A 862 -15.59 -11.22 8.03
N PRO A 863 -15.03 -10.55 7.00
CA PRO A 863 -15.60 -10.60 5.66
C PRO A 863 -15.78 -12.05 5.17
N CYS A 864 -16.95 -12.36 4.63
CA CYS A 864 -17.24 -13.71 4.13
C CYS A 864 -16.21 -14.11 3.06
N GLY A 865 -15.62 -15.30 3.18
CA GLY A 865 -14.63 -15.80 2.24
C GLY A 865 -13.19 -15.33 2.47
N LEU A 866 -12.93 -14.39 3.39
CA LEU A 866 -11.58 -13.90 3.67
C LEU A 866 -10.65 -15.03 4.12
N PHE A 867 -11.09 -15.81 5.11
CA PHE A 867 -10.33 -16.93 5.66
C PHE A 867 -10.08 -18.01 4.60
N GLU A 868 -11.12 -18.41 3.88
CA GLU A 868 -11.05 -19.45 2.85
C GLU A 868 -10.11 -19.05 1.70
N ARG A 869 -10.12 -17.77 1.28
CA ARG A 869 -9.19 -17.25 0.27
C ARG A 869 -7.76 -17.17 0.79
N MET A 870 -7.57 -16.84 2.07
CA MET A 870 -6.25 -16.91 2.70
C MET A 870 -5.68 -18.33 2.65
N LEU A 871 -6.50 -19.37 2.86
CA LEU A 871 -6.08 -20.77 2.72
C LEU A 871 -5.63 -21.12 1.29
N VAL A 872 -6.27 -20.52 0.27
CA VAL A 872 -5.89 -20.68 -1.13
C VAL A 872 -4.56 -19.99 -1.43
N ARG A 873 -4.34 -18.77 -0.93
CA ARG A 873 -3.08 -18.04 -1.13
C ARG A 873 -1.92 -18.71 -0.40
N LEU A 874 -2.16 -19.19 0.81
CA LEU A 874 -1.19 -19.91 1.64
C LEU A 874 -0.59 -21.12 0.91
N GLN A 875 -1.37 -21.83 0.07
CA GLN A 875 -0.87 -22.98 -0.71
C GLN A 875 0.42 -22.69 -1.49
N ARG A 876 0.62 -21.45 -1.96
CA ARG A 876 1.78 -21.06 -2.79
C ARG A 876 3.11 -21.24 -2.07
N HIS A 877 3.10 -21.33 -0.74
CA HIS A 877 4.29 -21.28 0.10
C HIS A 877 4.52 -22.58 0.91
N VAL A 878 3.62 -23.55 0.80
CA VAL A 878 3.50 -24.64 1.77
C VAL A 878 4.11 -25.95 1.27
N THR A 879 4.83 -26.64 2.15
CA THR A 879 5.37 -27.99 1.93
C THR A 879 4.46 -29.09 2.48
N ARG A 880 3.88 -28.88 3.66
CA ARG A 880 2.92 -29.80 4.32
C ARG A 880 1.79 -29.00 4.97
N ARG A 881 0.55 -29.47 4.85
CA ARG A 881 -0.65 -28.83 5.42
C ARG A 881 -1.68 -29.81 5.95
N GLU A 882 -2.42 -29.39 6.97
CA GLU A 882 -3.65 -30.01 7.43
C GLU A 882 -4.70 -28.92 7.71
N ASP A 883 -5.85 -29.01 7.05
CA ASP A 883 -6.91 -27.99 7.08
C ASP A 883 -8.18 -28.49 7.76
N TRP A 884 -8.86 -27.59 8.46
CA TRP A 884 -10.23 -27.75 8.92
C TRP A 884 -10.99 -26.42 8.77
N ARG A 885 -12.28 -26.42 9.08
CA ARG A 885 -13.14 -25.27 8.81
C ARG A 885 -12.69 -23.95 9.46
N ASP A 886 -12.08 -24.01 10.64
CA ASP A 886 -11.72 -22.84 11.44
C ASP A 886 -10.21 -22.71 11.67
N GLY A 887 -9.40 -23.46 10.91
CA GLY A 887 -7.96 -23.29 10.97
C GLY A 887 -7.17 -24.16 9.99
N VAL A 888 -5.88 -23.86 9.88
CA VAL A 888 -4.90 -24.63 9.13
C VAL A 888 -3.60 -24.67 9.90
N VAL A 889 -2.94 -25.82 9.89
CA VAL A 889 -1.53 -25.93 10.24
C VAL A 889 -0.73 -26.27 9.01
N ALA A 890 0.32 -25.49 8.76
CA ALA A 890 1.16 -25.67 7.59
C ALA A 890 2.65 -25.48 7.92
N SER A 891 3.52 -26.05 7.11
CA SER A 891 4.96 -25.80 7.14
C SER A 891 5.36 -24.93 5.94
N ILE A 892 6.03 -23.80 6.23
CA ILE A 892 6.45 -22.79 5.26
C ILE A 892 7.91 -22.44 5.59
N ARG A 893 8.84 -22.69 4.66
CA ARG A 893 10.29 -22.42 4.84
C ARG A 893 10.87 -22.99 6.14
N GLY A 894 10.50 -24.22 6.48
CA GLY A 894 10.89 -24.88 7.74
C GLY A 894 10.11 -24.42 8.98
N GLN A 895 9.42 -23.27 8.92
CA GLN A 895 8.63 -22.75 10.04
C GLN A 895 7.25 -23.40 10.11
N THR A 896 6.73 -23.59 11.32
CA THR A 896 5.36 -24.08 11.53
C THR A 896 4.41 -22.89 11.66
N VAL A 897 3.37 -22.86 10.85
CA VAL A 897 2.36 -21.81 10.82
C VAL A 897 1.02 -22.39 11.24
N LEU A 898 0.35 -21.72 12.18
CA LEU A 898 -1.04 -21.98 12.53
C LEU A 898 -1.85 -20.73 12.21
N LEU A 899 -2.90 -20.86 11.41
CA LEU A 899 -3.88 -19.80 11.20
C LEU A 899 -5.22 -20.30 11.74
N ARG A 900 -5.86 -19.53 12.62
CA ARG A 900 -7.11 -19.92 13.27
C ARG A 900 -8.13 -18.78 13.22
N ARG A 901 -9.39 -19.14 12.94
CA ARG A 901 -10.54 -18.24 13.05
C ARG A 901 -11.27 -18.52 14.37
N THR A 902 -11.45 -17.50 15.18
CA THR A 902 -12.22 -17.55 16.43
C THR A 902 -13.39 -16.58 16.35
N ALA A 903 -14.56 -17.04 16.79
CA ALA A 903 -15.75 -16.20 16.91
C ALA A 903 -16.06 -16.02 18.41
N GLY A 904 -16.06 -14.77 18.87
CA GLY A 904 -16.38 -14.38 20.25
C GLY A 904 -17.75 -13.70 20.36
N SER A 905 -18.15 -13.35 21.58
CA SER A 905 -19.38 -12.58 21.85
C SER A 905 -19.32 -11.13 21.36
N GLU A 906 -18.11 -10.58 21.21
CA GLU A 906 -17.85 -9.17 20.85
C GLU A 906 -17.26 -8.99 19.44
N GLY A 907 -17.06 -10.09 18.68
CA GLY A 907 -16.46 -9.97 17.35
C GLY A 907 -15.88 -11.27 16.79
N CYS A 908 -15.09 -11.14 15.73
CA CYS A 908 -14.37 -12.23 15.10
C CYS A 908 -12.88 -11.90 15.05
N GLU A 909 -12.04 -12.89 15.32
CA GLU A 909 -10.59 -12.75 15.25
C GLU A 909 -10.01 -13.77 14.29
N LEU A 910 -9.02 -13.33 13.51
CA LEU A 910 -8.12 -14.20 12.76
C LEU A 910 -6.76 -14.14 13.42
N ASN A 911 -6.33 -15.28 13.97
CA ASN A 911 -5.09 -15.43 14.70
C ASN A 911 -4.06 -16.13 13.80
N LEU A 912 -2.97 -15.45 13.49
CA LEU A 912 -1.84 -15.98 12.74
C LEU A 912 -0.67 -16.20 13.69
N TYR A 913 -0.23 -17.45 13.81
CA TYR A 913 0.90 -17.86 14.62
C TYR A 913 2.01 -18.40 13.71
N VAL A 914 3.24 -17.98 13.96
CA VAL A 914 4.43 -18.52 13.29
C VAL A 914 5.42 -18.95 14.37
N ARG A 915 5.87 -20.21 14.30
CA ARG A 915 6.79 -20.81 15.26
C ARG A 915 8.03 -21.38 14.56
N GLY A 916 9.16 -21.11 15.20
CA GLY A 916 10.50 -21.64 14.93
C GLY A 916 10.59 -23.17 14.85
N GLU A 917 11.73 -23.66 14.36
CA GLU A 917 12.20 -25.03 14.63
C GLU A 917 12.88 -25.13 16.01
N GLU A 918 13.33 -26.30 16.42
CA GLU A 918 14.16 -26.40 17.64
C GLU A 918 15.59 -25.98 17.34
N VAL A 919 16.09 -24.95 18.03
CA VAL A 919 17.49 -24.50 17.89
C VAL A 919 18.15 -24.29 19.24
N ARG A 920 19.48 -24.41 19.28
CA ARG A 920 20.26 -24.02 20.47
C ARG A 920 20.15 -22.51 20.69
N GLU A 921 20.20 -22.04 21.94
CA GLU A 921 20.05 -20.62 22.32
C GLU A 921 20.88 -19.64 21.47
N THR A 922 22.10 -20.04 21.08
CA THR A 922 23.01 -19.22 20.25
C THR A 922 22.48 -18.87 18.85
N PHE A 923 21.47 -19.58 18.35
CA PHE A 923 20.89 -19.37 17.02
C PHE A 923 19.46 -18.77 17.05
N LEU A 924 18.96 -18.39 18.23
CA LEU A 924 17.59 -17.85 18.39
C LEU A 924 17.34 -16.58 17.56
N LEU A 925 18.33 -15.68 17.44
CA LEU A 925 18.21 -14.46 16.61
C LEU A 925 18.06 -14.77 15.10
N LEU A 926 18.81 -15.75 14.60
CA LEU A 926 18.73 -16.19 13.21
C LEU A 926 17.37 -16.85 12.93
N GLN A 927 16.89 -17.66 13.87
CA GLN A 927 15.56 -18.24 13.79
C GLN A 927 14.45 -17.18 13.86
N LEU A 928 14.54 -16.21 14.76
CA LEU A 928 13.57 -15.13 14.87
C LEU A 928 13.46 -14.35 13.57
N THR A 929 14.57 -14.14 12.86
CA THR A 929 14.60 -13.55 11.52
C THR A 929 13.81 -14.40 10.52
N ALA A 930 13.99 -15.73 10.51
CA ALA A 930 13.22 -16.63 9.65
C ALA A 930 11.71 -16.63 9.98
N VAL A 931 11.35 -16.57 11.27
CA VAL A 931 9.96 -16.44 11.75
C VAL A 931 9.35 -15.11 11.26
N TRP A 932 10.10 -14.01 11.36
CA TRP A 932 9.68 -12.70 10.83
C TRP A 932 9.43 -12.74 9.32
N THR A 933 10.34 -13.33 8.53
CA THR A 933 10.20 -13.43 7.07
C THR A 933 8.90 -14.15 6.67
N VAL A 934 8.56 -15.26 7.33
CA VAL A 934 7.31 -15.98 7.08
C VAL A 934 6.09 -15.18 7.56
N LEU A 935 6.17 -14.53 8.72
CA LEU A 935 5.08 -13.73 9.27
C LEU A 935 4.74 -12.55 8.34
N LEU A 936 5.74 -11.78 7.92
CA LEU A 936 5.57 -10.61 7.05
C LEU A 936 5.05 -11.01 5.66
N LEU A 937 5.51 -12.13 5.11
CA LEU A 937 4.99 -12.67 3.85
C LEU A 937 3.49 -12.95 3.92
N LEU A 938 3.04 -13.61 5.00
CA LEU A 938 1.63 -13.92 5.21
C LEU A 938 0.81 -12.66 5.57
N HIS A 939 1.41 -11.71 6.28
CA HIS A 939 0.79 -10.40 6.56
C HIS A 939 0.54 -9.61 5.26
N ALA A 940 1.51 -9.60 4.34
CA ALA A 940 1.36 -8.94 3.04
C ALA A 940 0.22 -9.55 2.21
N GLU A 941 0.09 -10.88 2.18
CA GLU A 941 -1.02 -11.56 1.50
C GLU A 941 -2.38 -11.23 2.14
N MET A 942 -2.46 -11.15 3.47
CA MET A 942 -3.67 -10.75 4.19
C MET A 942 -4.05 -9.28 3.91
N LYS A 943 -3.08 -8.36 3.94
CA LYS A 943 -3.27 -6.93 3.60
C LYS A 943 -3.78 -6.76 2.17
N SER A 944 -3.25 -7.54 1.23
CA SER A 944 -3.71 -7.60 -0.16
C SER A 944 -5.13 -8.18 -0.32
N LEU A 945 -5.53 -9.13 0.52
CA LEU A 945 -6.92 -9.62 0.52
C LEU A 945 -7.87 -8.55 1.10
N LEU A 946 -7.53 -7.98 2.25
CA LEU A 946 -8.34 -6.98 2.95
C LEU A 946 -8.57 -5.71 2.11
N SER A 947 -7.68 -5.38 1.17
CA SER A 947 -7.87 -4.24 0.26
C SER A 947 -9.11 -4.38 -0.64
N GLN A 948 -9.69 -5.57 -0.78
CA GLN A 948 -10.94 -5.80 -1.52
C GLN A 948 -12.19 -5.40 -0.71
N TRP A 949 -12.04 -5.18 0.60
CA TRP A 949 -13.09 -4.68 1.48
C TRP A 949 -12.67 -3.35 2.11
N PRO A 950 -12.64 -2.25 1.33
CA PRO A 950 -12.14 -0.95 1.80
C PRO A 950 -12.92 -0.37 3.00
N GLY A 951 -14.18 -0.80 3.19
CA GLY A 951 -15.03 -0.40 4.30
C GLY A 951 -14.94 -1.31 5.53
N VAL A 952 -14.21 -2.42 5.48
CA VAL A 952 -14.11 -3.31 6.63
C VAL A 952 -13.30 -2.66 7.75
N ARG A 953 -13.92 -2.57 8.92
CA ARG A 953 -13.24 -2.18 10.15
C ARG A 953 -12.48 -3.38 10.68
N HIS A 954 -11.17 -3.19 10.84
CA HIS A 954 -10.32 -4.16 11.47
C HIS A 954 -9.19 -3.43 12.19
N GLN A 955 -8.69 -4.05 13.25
CA GLN A 955 -7.47 -3.66 13.93
C GLN A 955 -6.49 -4.83 13.85
N VAL A 956 -5.22 -4.51 13.71
CA VAL A 956 -4.14 -5.50 13.64
C VAL A 956 -3.28 -5.30 14.87
N PHE A 957 -2.97 -6.39 15.56
CA PHE A 957 -2.15 -6.38 16.76
C PHE A 957 -1.07 -7.43 16.67
N LEU A 958 0.14 -7.08 17.10
CA LEU A 958 1.21 -8.04 17.40
C LEU A 958 1.12 -8.38 18.89
N VAL A 959 0.93 -9.64 19.21
CA VAL A 959 0.86 -10.09 20.61
C VAL A 959 2.27 -10.14 21.18
N CYS A 960 2.41 -9.63 22.40
CA CYS A 960 3.66 -9.68 23.14
C CYS A 960 4.13 -11.13 23.30
N SER A 961 5.27 -11.45 22.67
CA SER A 961 5.95 -12.75 22.71
C SER A 961 6.21 -13.23 24.15
N HIS A 962 6.51 -12.32 25.08
CA HIS A 962 6.65 -12.62 26.50
C HIS A 962 5.32 -13.10 27.11
N CYS A 963 4.23 -12.36 26.92
CA CYS A 963 2.92 -12.76 27.43
C CYS A 963 2.43 -14.08 26.79
N ALA A 964 2.72 -14.28 25.50
CA ALA A 964 2.37 -15.50 24.78
C ALA A 964 3.15 -16.73 25.29
N ARG A 965 4.44 -16.58 25.63
CA ARG A 965 5.25 -17.64 26.22
C ARG A 965 4.75 -18.06 27.61
N LEU A 966 4.31 -17.09 28.42
CA LEU A 966 3.78 -17.31 29.77
C LEU A 966 2.29 -17.70 29.79
N ASP A 967 1.63 -17.84 28.64
CA ASP A 967 0.21 -18.15 28.50
C ASP A 967 -0.68 -17.24 29.37
N ARG A 968 -0.39 -15.92 29.36
CA ARG A 968 -1.14 -14.93 30.14
C ARG A 968 -2.58 -14.81 29.59
N PRO A 969 -3.61 -14.75 30.45
CA PRO A 969 -5.01 -14.70 30.02
C PRO A 969 -5.36 -13.42 29.25
N GLU A 970 -4.70 -12.30 29.56
CA GLU A 970 -4.82 -11.02 28.85
C GLU A 970 -3.41 -10.57 28.43
N PRO A 971 -2.92 -11.00 27.26
CA PRO A 971 -1.58 -10.64 26.82
C PRO A 971 -1.52 -9.18 26.40
N HIS A 972 -0.38 -8.52 26.66
CA HIS A 972 -0.14 -7.20 26.09
C HIS A 972 -0.05 -7.27 24.57
N VAL A 973 -0.55 -6.24 23.88
CA VAL A 973 -0.54 -6.15 22.42
C VAL A 973 0.10 -4.85 21.95
N PHE A 974 0.88 -4.96 20.89
CA PHE A 974 1.41 -3.84 20.12
C PHE A 974 0.54 -3.61 18.88
N PHE A 975 0.40 -2.36 18.44
CA PHE A 975 -0.36 -2.05 17.23
C PHE A 975 0.36 -2.55 15.98
N GLY A 976 -0.40 -3.06 15.00
CA GLY A 976 0.13 -3.75 13.82
C GLY A 976 0.99 -2.91 12.89
N GLU A 977 0.99 -1.58 13.02
CA GLU A 977 1.89 -0.69 12.29
C GLU A 977 3.37 -0.98 12.59
N VAL A 978 3.71 -1.63 13.71
CA VAL A 978 5.08 -2.09 13.99
C VAL A 978 5.58 -3.13 12.97
N LEU A 979 4.68 -3.87 12.31
CA LEU A 979 5.02 -4.89 11.31
C LEU A 979 5.59 -4.28 10.03
N ASP A 980 5.26 -3.03 9.74
CA ASP A 980 5.68 -2.31 8.53
C ASP A 980 6.90 -1.39 8.80
N ARG A 981 7.48 -1.40 10.02
CA ARG A 981 8.51 -0.44 10.46
C ARG A 981 9.84 -1.10 10.80
N PRO A 982 10.97 -0.46 10.45
CA PRO A 982 12.27 -0.90 10.93
C PRO A 982 12.42 -0.64 12.44
N ARG A 983 13.36 -1.36 13.05
CA ARG A 983 13.71 -1.19 14.45
C ARG A 983 14.12 0.26 14.77
N PRO A 984 13.57 0.90 15.82
CA PRO A 984 13.99 2.23 16.25
C PRO A 984 15.47 2.26 16.66
N PRO A 985 16.28 3.22 16.17
CA PRO A 985 17.66 3.38 16.62
C PRO A 985 17.69 3.79 18.11
N ALA A 986 18.64 3.24 18.87
CA ALA A 986 18.86 3.47 20.31
C ALA A 986 17.90 2.78 21.31
N VAL A 987 16.92 1.98 20.88
CA VAL A 987 16.05 1.20 21.79
C VAL A 987 16.37 -0.29 21.69
N SER A 988 16.83 -0.89 22.80
CA SER A 988 17.12 -2.33 22.87
C SER A 988 16.02 -3.16 23.54
N ARG A 989 15.24 -2.55 24.44
CA ARG A 989 14.25 -3.21 25.31
C ARG A 989 12.99 -2.36 25.44
N LEU A 990 11.82 -3.00 25.46
CA LEU A 990 10.51 -2.37 25.65
C LEU A 990 9.84 -2.86 26.94
N PRO A 991 9.21 -1.97 27.72
CA PRO A 991 8.46 -2.38 28.90
C PRO A 991 7.21 -3.16 28.51
N CYS A 992 6.94 -4.27 29.20
CA CYS A 992 5.67 -4.99 29.11
C CYS A 992 4.80 -4.60 30.32
N PRO A 993 3.62 -3.98 30.16
CA PRO A 993 2.77 -3.57 31.28
C PRO A 993 2.28 -4.73 32.17
N ASN A 994 2.28 -5.94 31.61
CA ASN A 994 1.86 -7.16 32.30
C ASN A 994 3.04 -7.97 32.86
N ALA A 995 4.25 -7.38 32.85
CA ALA A 995 5.42 -7.88 33.55
C ALA A 995 5.55 -7.22 34.93
N ASP A 996 6.09 -7.93 35.91
CA ASP A 996 6.57 -7.30 37.15
C ASP A 996 7.73 -6.34 36.79
N ASP A 997 7.93 -5.26 37.56
CA ASP A 997 8.71 -4.03 37.27
C ASP A 997 10.16 -4.17 36.69
N GLU A 998 10.68 -5.38 36.46
CA GLU A 998 12.02 -5.67 35.92
C GLU A 998 12.05 -6.46 34.59
N GLU A 999 10.93 -7.01 34.08
CA GLU A 999 10.94 -7.80 32.84
C GLU A 999 10.55 -6.98 31.59
N VAL A 1000 11.42 -7.04 30.58
CA VAL A 1000 11.37 -6.25 29.35
C VAL A 1000 11.39 -7.16 28.13
N VAL A 1001 10.69 -6.77 27.07
CA VAL A 1001 10.65 -7.49 25.79
C VAL A 1001 11.80 -6.99 24.92
N ASP A 1002 12.52 -7.90 24.27
CA ASP A 1002 13.52 -7.50 23.28
C ASP A 1002 12.83 -6.82 22.10
N VAL A 1003 13.35 -5.67 21.68
CA VAL A 1003 12.82 -4.94 20.52
C VAL A 1003 12.84 -5.79 19.25
N ALA A 1004 13.74 -6.77 19.13
CA ALA A 1004 13.77 -7.71 18.01
C ALA A 1004 12.54 -8.65 17.95
N GLU A 1005 11.81 -8.85 19.06
CA GLU A 1005 10.57 -9.62 19.09
C GLU A 1005 9.33 -8.74 18.78
N VAL A 1006 9.50 -7.42 18.66
CA VAL A 1006 8.41 -6.45 18.41
C VAL A 1006 8.52 -5.79 17.04
N TYR A 1007 9.74 -5.45 16.61
CA TYR A 1007 10.02 -4.85 15.32
C TYR A 1007 10.75 -5.85 14.41
N PRO A 1008 10.36 -5.96 13.14
CA PRO A 1008 11.03 -6.83 12.20
C PRO A 1008 12.48 -6.38 11.94
N PRO A 1009 13.40 -7.32 11.70
CA PRO A 1009 14.76 -7.01 11.28
C PRO A 1009 14.76 -6.44 9.84
N PRO A 1010 15.69 -5.52 9.51
CA PRO A 1010 15.77 -4.92 8.17
C PRO A 1010 15.81 -5.95 7.04
N GLU A 1011 16.52 -7.06 7.24
CA GLU A 1011 16.68 -8.12 6.25
C GLU A 1011 15.34 -8.83 5.92
N ALA A 1012 14.44 -8.95 6.91
CA ALA A 1012 13.12 -9.55 6.70
C ALA A 1012 12.16 -8.57 6.00
N LEU A 1013 12.22 -7.28 6.33
CA LEU A 1013 11.49 -6.23 5.62
C LEU A 1013 11.94 -6.15 4.16
N GLU A 1014 13.26 -6.18 3.95
CA GLU A 1014 13.90 -6.24 2.64
C GLU A 1014 13.43 -7.47 1.85
N GLY A 1015 13.46 -8.66 2.46
CA GLY A 1015 13.06 -9.92 1.83
C GLY A 1015 11.60 -9.95 1.35
N VAL A 1016 10.66 -9.38 2.12
CA VAL A 1016 9.23 -9.33 1.72
C VAL A 1016 8.99 -8.32 0.61
N LEU A 1017 9.62 -7.15 0.70
CA LEU A 1017 9.61 -6.16 -0.38
C LEU A 1017 10.22 -6.77 -1.65
N LEU A 1018 11.39 -7.40 -1.55
CA LEU A 1018 12.09 -8.06 -2.65
C LEU A 1018 11.31 -9.24 -3.24
N GLU A 1019 10.52 -10.02 -2.48
CA GLU A 1019 9.73 -11.13 -3.05
C GLU A 1019 8.47 -10.68 -3.79
N GLY A 1020 7.78 -9.66 -3.26
CA GLY A 1020 6.66 -9.00 -3.95
C GLY A 1020 7.14 -8.29 -5.22
N ASP A 1021 8.31 -7.66 -5.14
CA ASP A 1021 8.95 -6.96 -6.24
C ASP A 1021 9.57 -7.90 -7.26
N LEU A 1022 10.20 -9.02 -6.84
CA LEU A 1022 10.83 -9.97 -7.75
C LEU A 1022 9.81 -10.62 -8.69
N ARG A 1023 8.63 -11.02 -8.23
CA ARG A 1023 7.63 -11.59 -9.14
C ARG A 1023 7.19 -10.57 -10.20
N THR A 1024 7.02 -9.32 -9.77
CA THR A 1024 6.67 -8.18 -10.64
C THR A 1024 7.82 -7.86 -11.61
N ALA A 1025 9.05 -7.85 -11.11
CA ALA A 1025 10.28 -7.68 -11.87
C ALA A 1025 10.45 -8.79 -12.91
N LEU A 1026 10.23 -10.06 -12.56
CA LEU A 1026 10.28 -11.18 -13.49
C LEU A 1026 9.23 -11.02 -14.60
N MET A 1027 8.01 -10.56 -14.26
CA MET A 1027 6.98 -10.27 -15.26
C MET A 1027 7.39 -9.14 -16.21
N GLU A 1028 8.03 -8.09 -15.69
CA GLU A 1028 8.43 -6.92 -16.45
C GLU A 1028 9.66 -7.19 -17.33
N VAL A 1029 10.64 -7.90 -16.80
CA VAL A 1029 11.79 -8.40 -17.57
C VAL A 1029 11.31 -9.35 -18.67
N ALA A 1030 10.35 -10.24 -18.38
CA ALA A 1030 9.73 -11.09 -19.40
C ALA A 1030 8.99 -10.30 -20.49
N GLN A 1031 8.43 -9.14 -20.18
CA GLN A 1031 7.79 -8.28 -21.18
C GLN A 1031 8.81 -7.55 -22.07
N GLN A 1032 9.96 -7.17 -21.51
CA GLN A 1032 10.96 -6.33 -22.18
C GLN A 1032 12.08 -7.09 -22.91
N LEU A 1033 12.32 -8.35 -22.54
CA LEU A 1033 13.31 -9.22 -23.22
C LEU A 1033 13.00 -9.36 -24.72
N GLY A 1034 14.02 -9.42 -25.58
CA GLY A 1034 13.88 -9.66 -27.02
C GLY A 1034 13.60 -11.12 -27.38
N ARG A 1035 13.40 -11.40 -28.67
CA ARG A 1035 13.10 -12.76 -29.18
C ARG A 1035 14.27 -13.73 -29.07
N GLU A 1036 15.49 -13.23 -29.19
CA GLU A 1036 16.71 -14.05 -29.06
C GLU A 1036 17.32 -13.99 -27.65
N ASP A 1037 17.01 -12.93 -26.88
CA ASP A 1037 17.63 -12.65 -25.59
C ASP A 1037 17.25 -13.67 -24.51
N TRP A 1038 16.03 -14.22 -24.54
CA TRP A 1038 15.54 -15.07 -23.45
C TRP A 1038 16.27 -16.42 -23.32
N ARG A 1039 16.79 -16.98 -24.42
CA ARG A 1039 17.65 -18.18 -24.36
C ARG A 1039 19.07 -17.85 -23.89
N ARG A 1040 19.60 -16.69 -24.30
CA ARG A 1040 20.90 -16.20 -23.81
C ARG A 1040 20.82 -15.96 -22.31
N MET A 1041 19.76 -15.29 -21.87
CA MET A 1041 19.45 -15.06 -20.48
C MET A 1041 19.24 -16.37 -19.73
N GLY A 1042 18.49 -17.33 -20.29
CA GLY A 1042 18.34 -18.66 -19.68
C GLY A 1042 19.68 -19.36 -19.42
N ARG A 1043 20.64 -19.25 -20.35
CA ARG A 1043 21.99 -19.81 -20.20
C ARG A 1043 22.82 -19.08 -19.14
N VAL A 1044 22.78 -17.74 -19.13
CA VAL A 1044 23.44 -16.92 -18.09
C VAL A 1044 22.86 -17.23 -16.70
N LEU A 1045 21.56 -17.47 -16.63
CA LEU A 1045 20.84 -17.92 -15.44
C LEU A 1045 21.02 -19.42 -15.12
N GLN A 1046 21.99 -20.09 -15.74
CA GLN A 1046 22.36 -21.49 -15.50
C GLN A 1046 21.22 -22.52 -15.76
N LEU A 1047 20.27 -22.20 -16.63
CA LEU A 1047 19.33 -23.19 -17.16
C LEU A 1047 20.03 -24.04 -18.23
N THR A 1048 19.79 -25.35 -18.21
CA THR A 1048 20.35 -26.28 -19.19
C THR A 1048 19.55 -26.22 -20.49
N GLU A 1049 20.17 -26.54 -21.63
CA GLU A 1049 19.48 -26.60 -22.94
C GLU A 1049 18.22 -27.49 -22.92
N PRO A 1050 18.21 -28.67 -22.26
CA PRO A 1050 16.98 -29.45 -22.08
C PRO A 1050 15.85 -28.68 -21.39
N ASP A 1051 16.14 -27.85 -20.37
CA ASP A 1051 15.09 -27.05 -19.71
C ASP A 1051 14.52 -25.99 -20.66
N LEU A 1052 15.36 -25.39 -21.50
CA LEU A 1052 14.94 -24.37 -22.47
C LEU A 1052 14.17 -24.98 -23.65
N GLU A 1053 14.54 -26.20 -24.06
CA GLU A 1053 13.80 -26.98 -25.06
C GLU A 1053 12.44 -27.44 -24.52
N GLU A 1054 12.36 -27.86 -23.25
CA GLU A 1054 11.08 -28.19 -22.57
C GLU A 1054 10.17 -26.96 -22.48
N ILE A 1055 10.70 -25.80 -22.06
CA ILE A 1055 9.94 -24.54 -22.02
C ILE A 1055 9.49 -24.11 -23.42
N GLN A 1056 10.30 -24.32 -24.45
CA GLN A 1056 9.89 -23.99 -25.82
C GLN A 1056 8.83 -24.97 -26.36
N HIS A 1057 8.88 -26.23 -25.94
CA HIS A 1057 7.91 -27.24 -26.35
C HIS A 1057 6.55 -27.03 -25.67
N ASP A 1058 6.57 -26.65 -24.39
CA ASP A 1058 5.38 -26.55 -23.54
C ASP A 1058 4.62 -25.24 -23.69
N PHE A 1059 5.28 -24.17 -24.15
CA PHE A 1059 4.68 -22.83 -24.23
C PHE A 1059 4.67 -22.30 -25.66
N GLN A 1060 3.50 -21.81 -26.13
CA GLN A 1060 3.32 -21.41 -27.54
C GLN A 1060 3.68 -19.94 -27.82
N THR A 1061 3.71 -19.08 -26.80
CA THR A 1061 4.00 -17.65 -26.98
C THR A 1061 5.35 -17.27 -26.40
N LEU A 1062 6.07 -16.40 -27.11
CA LEU A 1062 7.38 -15.91 -26.70
C LEU A 1062 7.37 -15.23 -25.32
N ARG A 1063 6.26 -14.57 -24.97
CA ARG A 1063 6.06 -13.93 -23.66
C ARG A 1063 5.98 -14.97 -22.54
N GLU A 1064 5.27 -16.07 -22.79
CA GLU A 1064 5.15 -17.17 -21.83
C GLU A 1064 6.49 -17.91 -21.69
N MET A 1065 7.20 -18.18 -22.79
CA MET A 1065 8.54 -18.78 -22.75
C MET A 1065 9.52 -17.95 -21.89
N LYS A 1066 9.52 -16.61 -22.05
CA LYS A 1066 10.35 -15.69 -21.26
C LYS A 1066 10.01 -15.75 -19.78
N PHE A 1067 8.72 -15.67 -19.45
CA PHE A 1067 8.29 -15.66 -18.06
C PHE A 1067 8.52 -17.01 -17.38
N GLN A 1068 8.27 -18.12 -18.09
CA GLN A 1068 8.51 -19.47 -17.59
C GLN A 1068 10.00 -19.79 -17.47
N MET A 1069 10.85 -19.26 -18.34
CA MET A 1069 12.31 -19.30 -18.19
C MET A 1069 12.75 -18.64 -16.88
N LEU A 1070 12.28 -17.41 -16.62
CA LEU A 1070 12.59 -16.69 -15.39
C LEU A 1070 12.03 -17.38 -14.13
N LEU A 1071 10.85 -17.99 -14.22
CA LEU A 1071 10.28 -18.79 -13.13
C LEU A 1071 11.02 -20.11 -12.91
N SER A 1072 11.53 -20.75 -13.96
CA SER A 1072 12.35 -21.95 -13.87
C SER A 1072 13.72 -21.64 -13.28
N TRP A 1073 14.33 -20.50 -13.63
CA TRP A 1073 15.50 -19.99 -12.95
C TRP A 1073 15.23 -19.75 -11.47
N LYS A 1074 14.16 -19.02 -11.13
CA LYS A 1074 13.78 -18.79 -9.73
C LYS A 1074 13.61 -20.10 -8.95
N ARG A 1075 12.99 -21.12 -9.57
CA ARG A 1075 12.83 -22.45 -8.94
C ARG A 1075 14.15 -23.18 -8.72
N LYS A 1076 15.13 -23.04 -9.61
CA LYS A 1076 16.46 -23.68 -9.47
C LYS A 1076 17.39 -22.93 -8.54
N ALA A 1077 17.40 -21.59 -8.62
CA ALA A 1077 18.26 -20.74 -7.81
C ALA A 1077 17.74 -20.57 -6.35
N GLY A 1078 16.45 -20.80 -6.10
CA GLY A 1078 15.91 -20.78 -4.73
C GLY A 1078 16.10 -19.44 -4.04
N GLU A 1079 16.84 -19.42 -2.93
CA GLU A 1079 17.15 -18.20 -2.16
C GLU A 1079 18.15 -17.28 -2.88
N ASP A 1080 18.94 -17.80 -3.82
CA ASP A 1080 19.90 -17.02 -4.62
C ASP A 1080 19.23 -16.25 -5.77
N ALA A 1081 17.92 -16.47 -6.00
CA ALA A 1081 17.13 -15.80 -7.01
C ALA A 1081 16.75 -14.37 -6.56
N THR A 1082 17.72 -13.47 -6.49
CA THR A 1082 17.52 -12.09 -6.05
C THR A 1082 17.33 -11.12 -7.22
N LEU A 1083 16.77 -9.94 -6.96
CA LEU A 1083 16.67 -8.87 -7.96
C LEU A 1083 18.06 -8.38 -8.41
N HIS A 1084 19.06 -8.51 -7.53
CA HIS A 1084 20.47 -8.28 -7.84
C HIS A 1084 21.03 -9.33 -8.80
N ALA A 1085 20.81 -10.62 -8.55
CA ALA A 1085 21.23 -11.69 -9.45
C ALA A 1085 20.54 -11.59 -10.83
N LEU A 1086 19.27 -11.17 -10.85
CA LEU A 1086 18.54 -10.91 -12.09
C LEU A 1086 19.14 -9.71 -12.85
N LYS A 1087 19.54 -8.66 -12.13
CA LYS A 1087 20.22 -7.49 -12.69
C LYS A 1087 21.59 -7.85 -13.27
N GLU A 1088 22.43 -8.56 -12.53
CA GLU A 1088 23.73 -9.03 -13.00
C GLU A 1088 23.58 -9.88 -14.28
N ALA A 1089 22.59 -10.76 -14.33
CA ALA A 1089 22.31 -11.57 -15.52
C ALA A 1089 21.84 -10.75 -16.74
N LEU A 1090 21.24 -9.57 -16.53
CA LEU A 1090 20.86 -8.65 -17.62
C LEU A 1090 22.04 -7.79 -18.08
N GLU A 1091 22.97 -7.48 -17.18
CA GLU A 1091 24.20 -6.72 -17.45
C GLU A 1091 25.31 -7.56 -18.10
N ASP A 1092 25.20 -8.90 -18.02
CA ASP A 1092 26.11 -9.85 -18.65
C ASP A 1092 26.26 -9.58 -20.17
N ASP A 1093 27.50 -9.63 -20.65
CA ASP A 1093 27.86 -9.31 -22.04
C ASP A 1093 27.16 -10.22 -23.07
N GLU A 1094 26.72 -11.44 -22.70
CA GLU A 1094 25.97 -12.33 -23.59
C GLU A 1094 24.49 -11.91 -23.78
N VAL A 1095 23.89 -11.26 -22.77
CA VAL A 1095 22.50 -10.78 -22.79
C VAL A 1095 22.44 -9.33 -23.26
N GLY A 1096 23.34 -8.47 -22.74
CA GLY A 1096 23.54 -7.11 -23.21
C GLY A 1096 22.35 -6.17 -23.00
N ARG A 1097 21.51 -6.40 -21.99
CA ARG A 1097 20.28 -5.62 -21.71
C ARG A 1097 20.44 -4.72 -20.48
N LYS A 1098 21.48 -3.87 -20.51
CA LYS A 1098 21.72 -2.85 -19.47
C LYS A 1098 20.54 -1.87 -19.31
N ASP A 1099 19.79 -1.64 -20.38
CA ASP A 1099 18.52 -0.87 -20.36
C ASP A 1099 17.48 -1.47 -19.39
N ILE A 1100 17.32 -2.79 -19.38
CA ILE A 1100 16.39 -3.48 -18.46
C ILE A 1100 16.99 -3.54 -17.04
N ALA A 1101 18.31 -3.73 -16.93
CA ALA A 1101 19.02 -3.76 -15.65
C ALA A 1101 18.91 -2.41 -14.90
N ASP A 1102 19.09 -1.30 -15.62
CA ASP A 1102 18.93 0.06 -15.10
C ASP A 1102 17.46 0.33 -14.75
N PHE A 1103 16.50 -0.14 -15.56
CA PHE A 1103 15.07 -0.10 -15.24
C PHE A 1103 14.74 -0.82 -13.92
N LEU A 1104 15.32 -2.01 -13.70
CA LEU A 1104 15.14 -2.74 -12.44
C LEU A 1104 15.79 -2.02 -11.26
N ALA A 1105 16.97 -1.43 -11.47
CA ALA A 1105 17.67 -0.68 -10.44
C ALA A 1105 16.89 0.57 -10.02
N ASP A 1106 16.42 1.38 -10.98
CA ASP A 1106 15.66 2.59 -10.69
C ASP A 1106 14.33 2.29 -9.99
N LYS A 1107 13.67 1.20 -10.38
CA LYS A 1107 12.34 0.87 -9.86
C LYS A 1107 12.36 0.27 -8.46
N TYR A 1108 13.37 -0.54 -8.15
CA TYR A 1108 13.38 -1.38 -6.95
C TYR A 1108 14.50 -1.02 -5.96
N CYS A 1109 15.49 -0.19 -6.34
CA CYS A 1109 16.55 0.23 -5.42
C CYS A 1109 16.22 1.49 -4.61
N TYR A 1110 15.23 2.32 -4.97
CA TYR A 1110 15.00 3.61 -4.29
C TYR A 1110 14.12 3.55 -3.03
N LYS A 1111 13.49 2.40 -2.73
CA LYS A 1111 12.82 2.18 -1.43
C LYS A 1111 13.80 1.92 -0.28
N TYR A 1112 15.06 1.62 -0.62
CA TYR A 1112 16.15 1.48 0.33
C TYR A 1112 16.95 2.77 0.30
N GLY A 1113 16.62 3.64 1.24
CA GLY A 1113 17.33 4.88 1.45
C GLY A 1113 18.84 4.63 1.56
N LYS A 1114 19.59 5.57 0.99
CA LYS A 1114 20.99 5.85 1.31
C LYS A 1114 21.26 5.58 2.79
N GLN A 1115 21.93 4.48 3.10
CA GLN A 1115 22.87 4.39 4.20
C GLN A 1115 24.19 3.96 3.58
N GLY A 1116 24.96 4.98 3.19
CA GLY A 1116 26.40 4.88 3.07
C GLY A 1116 27.04 5.28 4.38
#